data_AF-A0A812PYD0-F1
#
_entry.id   AF-A0A812PYD0-F1
#
_cell.length_a   1.000
_cell.length_b   1.000
_cell.length_c   1.000
_cell.angle_alpha   90.00
_cell.angle_beta   90.00
_cell.angle_gamma   90.00
#
_symmetry.space_group_name_H-M   'P 1'
#
loop_
_entity.id
_entity.type
_entity.pdbx_description
1 polymer ?
#
loop_
_entity_poly.entity_id
_entity_poly.type
_entity_poly.pdbx_seq_one_letter_code
_entity_poly.pdbx_strand_id
1 'polypeptide(L)'
;MAHPMGPVATPSKPGAKGSPSTAGANDRGQWLTQQSWGQWLTARGQGLTQQSWGQWHTRALVGATQQSWGRWHAQQRGQWLTQQSWGQWHTRALVGAIGSPSKAGADGTPNSGANGLPSKAGAKRHTRSMGDNGSPSTAGANGTPDQRQWLAQQSWGQRHGSTGPLAHPAELGPMAHPADRGNGSPSTAGANGSPGGTEANGTPSKAGANGSLGRFQPGSRNLATLNTKKAGDVSSNLHLPAGIFTPMTLPLQEMGPSDNPSIHVFDVIPSHAETIDFRDLEAKYKLAVLNLDLSLLPAPFCPRQSVPKDTKLQIFIVPTSDEKHYIIKHFVFASKCKACFFLASVYGKAHIYRWRAANPKVGKKILQYTLENLGCYQFKVFDLQTFSAAKNTNTRFEDKTDEEVDAGFDYIATEGPRSSSEMQQLRWMTKAIKNTSSPIFNWPNSLVEKALRNLATDGALAKKIEEWPIPFTSTFYHTWVLDIFEKVWDFDTSALVLLGEAGAGKSPLGRSVLMAQVRHNQIRFSSRQKPCIRCTPEIDFLRGEQGHVAMGDFLDDTTIKWLSNKMLKSLLDVGLYEAMSWARWGAVKWVQNQPRAVADNTFDEDYKVKTESFLPSVPHEEFSNIIKPAFGPDITKAHMNAIFKRSVFVVNTDTHIYYRKAGINQDRIPRIEIPNAEYMTDAGKALYGVFKDGGRLLPPDFNAQVRREQEWVSKLVEKRQQERRPDHQKRLQVREALFGREPTSSEPLHRRIKREQAGAHAEAVSKKARTWATELKASKSVIDLDTPPRRSSEPARLVHVPNPDFANDSEEMDVVSEEENDPLGLGMHMD
;
A
#
# COMPACT_ATOMS: atom_id res chain seq x y z
N MET A 1 -70.80 -67.60 0.21
CA MET A 1 -71.37 -67.87 -1.13
C MET A 1 -70.62 -67.03 -2.16
N ALA A 2 -70.57 -67.47 -3.42
CA ALA A 2 -70.20 -66.73 -4.63
C ALA A 2 -68.82 -65.99 -4.72
N HIS A 3 -67.93 -66.57 -5.52
CA HIS A 3 -66.90 -65.91 -6.37
C HIS A 3 -67.56 -65.50 -7.73
N PRO A 4 -66.86 -65.11 -8.85
CA PRO A 4 -65.43 -64.86 -9.16
C PRO A 4 -65.19 -63.41 -9.72
N MET A 5 -64.13 -62.95 -10.41
CA MET A 5 -63.19 -63.47 -11.45
C MET A 5 -61.82 -62.74 -11.43
N GLY A 6 -60.82 -63.23 -12.22
CA GLY A 6 -59.45 -62.71 -12.27
C GLY A 6 -58.82 -62.51 -13.69
N PRO A 7 -57.70 -63.20 -14.04
CA PRO A 7 -56.39 -62.53 -14.14
C PRO A 7 -55.43 -62.99 -15.29
N VAL A 8 -54.16 -62.48 -15.31
CA VAL A 8 -52.94 -63.09 -15.94
C VAL A 8 -52.88 -63.02 -17.50
N ALA A 9 -51.75 -63.03 -18.26
CA ALA A 9 -50.34 -63.47 -18.07
C ALA A 9 -49.25 -62.63 -18.81
N THR A 10 -47.96 -62.97 -18.58
CA THR A 10 -46.77 -62.76 -19.48
C THR A 10 -46.46 -64.07 -20.26
N PRO A 11 -45.73 -64.15 -21.42
CA PRO A 11 -44.23 -64.21 -21.41
C PRO A 11 -43.39 -64.00 -22.73
N SER A 12 -42.05 -63.94 -22.57
CA SER A 12 -40.96 -64.55 -23.40
C SER A 12 -40.50 -64.07 -24.83
N LYS A 13 -39.20 -64.35 -25.09
CA LYS A 13 -38.35 -64.26 -26.32
C LYS A 13 -38.72 -65.32 -27.40
N PRO A 14 -38.01 -65.53 -28.56
CA PRO A 14 -36.79 -64.89 -29.13
C PRO A 14 -36.83 -64.57 -30.66
N GLY A 15 -35.70 -64.15 -31.26
CA GLY A 15 -35.49 -64.11 -32.73
C GLY A 15 -34.16 -63.48 -33.16
N ALA A 16 -33.49 -63.97 -34.21
CA ALA A 16 -32.21 -63.47 -34.72
C ALA A 16 -31.91 -63.87 -36.19
N LYS A 17 -30.90 -63.20 -36.79
CA LYS A 17 -30.40 -63.29 -38.20
C LYS A 17 -31.26 -62.49 -39.21
N GLY A 18 -30.68 -61.83 -40.22
CA GLY A 18 -29.25 -61.72 -40.56
C GLY A 18 -28.92 -60.64 -41.62
N SER A 19 -27.62 -60.49 -41.90
CA SER A 19 -26.98 -59.61 -42.90
C SER A 19 -27.19 -60.11 -44.36
N PRO A 20 -26.74 -59.45 -45.47
CA PRO A 20 -25.45 -58.72 -45.62
C PRO A 20 -25.40 -57.46 -46.56
N SER A 21 -24.20 -56.83 -46.61
CA SER A 21 -23.51 -56.21 -47.79
C SER A 21 -24.20 -55.11 -48.65
N THR A 22 -23.54 -54.05 -49.15
CA THR A 22 -22.13 -53.58 -49.08
C THR A 22 -22.00 -52.11 -49.54
N ALA A 23 -20.84 -51.50 -49.26
CA ALA A 23 -20.34 -50.20 -49.77
C ALA A 23 -21.05 -48.91 -49.29
N GLY A 24 -20.33 -47.81 -49.01
CA GLY A 24 -18.88 -47.65 -48.92
C GLY A 24 -18.43 -46.22 -48.58
N ALA A 25 -17.16 -46.08 -48.16
CA ALA A 25 -16.40 -44.86 -47.87
C ALA A 25 -16.79 -43.99 -46.64
N ASN A 26 -15.82 -43.90 -45.71
CA ASN A 26 -15.27 -42.71 -45.03
C ASN A 26 -16.21 -41.70 -44.29
N ASP A 27 -15.91 -41.27 -43.06
CA ASP A 27 -14.98 -41.80 -42.06
C ASP A 27 -15.41 -41.33 -40.65
N ARG A 28 -14.92 -41.95 -39.56
CA ARG A 28 -15.38 -41.70 -38.18
C ARG A 28 -14.34 -41.03 -37.30
N GLY A 29 -14.79 -40.16 -36.40
CA GLY A 29 -14.01 -39.67 -35.27
C GLY A 29 -14.87 -39.51 -34.01
N GLN A 30 -14.93 -40.55 -33.14
CA GLN A 30 -15.59 -40.47 -31.84
C GLN A 30 -15.01 -41.45 -30.78
N TRP A 31 -14.68 -40.88 -29.61
CA TRP A 31 -14.69 -41.43 -28.24
C TRP A 31 -13.72 -42.55 -27.79
N LEU A 32 -12.81 -42.17 -26.86
CA LEU A 32 -12.49 -42.76 -25.53
C LEU A 32 -12.50 -44.31 -25.39
N THR A 33 -11.41 -44.97 -24.97
CA THR A 33 -10.92 -44.98 -23.56
C THR A 33 -9.49 -45.55 -23.34
N GLN A 34 -8.88 -45.15 -22.22
CA GLN A 34 -7.98 -45.85 -21.26
C GLN A 34 -6.95 -46.96 -21.68
N GLN A 35 -5.77 -46.89 -21.03
CA GLN A 35 -4.76 -47.95 -20.69
C GLN A 35 -3.36 -47.91 -21.34
N SER A 36 -2.41 -48.45 -20.56
CA SER A 36 -1.04 -48.92 -20.86
C SER A 36 -0.02 -47.98 -21.52
N TRP A 37 0.92 -47.47 -20.72
CA TRP A 37 2.26 -47.06 -21.18
C TRP A 37 3.35 -47.60 -20.21
N GLY A 38 3.54 -48.92 -20.25
CA GLY A 38 4.40 -49.66 -19.32
C GLY A 38 5.30 -50.69 -20.00
N GLN A 39 5.93 -50.34 -21.13
CA GLN A 39 6.88 -51.24 -21.81
C GLN A 39 7.80 -50.53 -22.85
N TRP A 40 8.65 -49.59 -22.42
CA TRP A 40 9.75 -49.12 -23.27
C TRP A 40 10.96 -48.58 -22.49
N LEU A 41 11.89 -49.46 -22.09
CA LEU A 41 13.35 -49.23 -22.04
C LEU A 41 14.11 -50.39 -21.35
N THR A 42 14.52 -51.41 -22.13
CA THR A 42 15.54 -52.39 -21.70
C THR A 42 16.46 -52.77 -22.86
N ALA A 43 17.40 -51.89 -23.23
CA ALA A 43 18.57 -52.27 -24.05
C ALA A 43 19.72 -51.26 -23.93
N ARG A 44 20.92 -51.76 -23.64
CA ARG A 44 22.26 -51.15 -23.89
C ARG A 44 22.47 -49.67 -23.51
N GLY A 45 23.14 -49.45 -22.38
CA GLY A 45 23.90 -48.22 -22.14
C GLY A 45 25.41 -48.40 -22.40
N GLN A 46 26.14 -47.29 -22.45
CA GLN A 46 27.59 -47.17 -22.17
C GLN A 46 27.83 -45.82 -21.46
N GLY A 47 28.85 -45.75 -20.61
CA GLY A 47 28.89 -44.77 -19.51
C GLY A 47 29.46 -43.39 -19.84
N LEU A 48 28.93 -42.37 -19.16
CA LEU A 48 29.54 -41.05 -18.95
C LEU A 48 29.30 -40.60 -17.50
N THR A 49 30.20 -39.79 -16.94
CA THR A 49 30.23 -39.49 -15.49
C THR A 49 29.31 -38.35 -15.06
N GLN A 50 28.83 -38.45 -13.82
CA GLN A 50 27.67 -37.73 -13.28
C GLN A 50 27.85 -36.20 -13.15
N GLN A 51 29.08 -35.67 -13.20
CA GLN A 51 29.34 -34.22 -13.07
C GLN A 51 28.95 -33.40 -14.32
N SER A 52 28.82 -34.03 -15.49
CA SER A 52 28.55 -33.31 -16.75
C SER A 52 27.11 -32.81 -16.91
N TRP A 53 26.13 -33.53 -16.34
CA TRP A 53 24.70 -33.25 -16.53
C TRP A 53 24.20 -31.98 -15.84
N GLY A 54 24.68 -31.69 -14.62
CA GLY A 54 24.22 -30.55 -13.82
C GLY A 54 24.45 -29.20 -14.54
N GLN A 55 25.64 -29.01 -15.12
CA GLN A 55 25.97 -27.76 -15.81
C GLN A 55 25.18 -27.53 -17.11
N TRP A 56 24.74 -28.61 -17.78
CA TRP A 56 23.96 -28.50 -19.01
C TRP A 56 22.51 -28.06 -18.72
N HIS A 57 21.88 -28.68 -17.71
CA HIS A 57 20.52 -28.32 -17.30
C HIS A 57 20.41 -26.86 -16.81
N THR A 58 21.36 -26.37 -16.02
CA THR A 58 21.36 -24.97 -15.55
C THR A 58 21.46 -23.98 -16.71
N ARG A 59 22.33 -24.24 -17.70
CA ARG A 59 22.48 -23.36 -18.88
C ARG A 59 21.24 -23.40 -19.78
N ALA A 60 20.62 -24.56 -19.95
CA ALA A 60 19.37 -24.70 -20.70
C ALA A 60 18.20 -23.94 -20.05
N LEU A 61 18.01 -24.05 -18.73
CA LEU A 61 16.94 -23.34 -18.01
C LEU A 61 17.10 -21.81 -18.07
N VAL A 62 18.32 -21.30 -17.91
CA VAL A 62 18.59 -19.85 -17.96
C VAL A 62 18.33 -19.31 -19.38
N GLY A 63 18.79 -20.00 -20.42
CA GLY A 63 18.52 -19.62 -21.82
C GLY A 63 17.02 -19.63 -22.16
N ALA A 64 16.30 -20.67 -21.72
CA ALA A 64 14.87 -20.81 -21.99
C ALA A 64 14.02 -19.76 -21.25
N THR A 65 14.32 -19.47 -19.99
CA THR A 65 13.59 -18.45 -19.21
C THR A 65 13.87 -17.05 -19.76
N GLN A 66 15.12 -16.72 -20.11
CA GLN A 66 15.48 -15.40 -20.64
C GLN A 66 14.84 -15.11 -22.02
N GLN A 67 14.78 -16.11 -22.92
CA GLN A 67 14.01 -15.97 -24.18
C GLN A 67 12.51 -15.84 -23.93
N SER A 68 11.95 -16.58 -22.97
CA SER A 68 10.51 -16.52 -22.64
C SER A 68 10.12 -15.16 -22.08
N TRP A 69 10.95 -14.58 -21.19
CA TRP A 69 10.79 -13.21 -20.68
C TRP A 69 10.87 -12.17 -21.81
N GLY A 70 11.81 -12.34 -22.75
CA GLY A 70 11.92 -11.48 -23.93
C GLY A 70 10.65 -11.49 -24.79
N ARG A 71 10.09 -12.67 -25.07
CA ARG A 71 8.82 -12.82 -25.81
C ARG A 71 7.64 -12.25 -25.03
N TRP A 72 7.57 -12.47 -23.72
CA TRP A 72 6.52 -11.90 -22.86
C TRP A 72 6.56 -10.37 -22.85
N HIS A 73 7.73 -9.74 -22.68
CA HIS A 73 7.88 -8.28 -22.77
C HIS A 73 7.67 -7.70 -24.17
N ALA A 74 7.78 -8.50 -25.24
CA ALA A 74 7.37 -8.08 -26.58
C ALA A 74 5.84 -8.15 -26.74
N GLN A 75 5.22 -9.24 -26.28
CA GLN A 75 3.76 -9.44 -26.31
C GLN A 75 3.01 -8.39 -25.48
N GLN A 76 3.49 -8.09 -24.27
CA GLN A 76 2.94 -7.04 -23.40
C GLN A 76 3.05 -5.64 -24.05
N ARG A 77 4.19 -5.32 -24.70
CA ARG A 77 4.32 -4.06 -25.44
C ARG A 77 3.43 -4.00 -26.68
N GLY A 78 3.22 -5.11 -27.38
CA GLY A 78 2.24 -5.22 -28.46
C GLY A 78 0.82 -4.94 -27.99
N GLN A 79 0.39 -5.58 -26.90
CA GLN A 79 -0.94 -5.40 -26.31
C GLN A 79 -1.16 -3.98 -25.76
N TRP A 80 -0.15 -3.37 -25.16
CA TRP A 80 -0.22 -1.97 -24.68
C TRP A 80 -0.37 -0.97 -25.84
N LEU A 81 0.34 -1.20 -26.96
CA LEU A 81 0.22 -0.39 -28.16
C LEU A 81 -1.13 -0.54 -28.87
N THR A 82 -1.75 -1.73 -28.88
CA THR A 82 -3.12 -1.89 -29.39
C THR A 82 -4.19 -1.30 -28.46
N GLN A 83 -4.00 -1.30 -27.13
CA GLN A 83 -4.87 -0.54 -26.22
C GLN A 83 -4.77 0.98 -26.44
N GLN A 84 -3.56 1.51 -26.63
CA GLN A 84 -3.35 2.94 -26.93
C GLN A 84 -4.02 3.34 -28.26
N SER A 85 -3.91 2.51 -29.31
CA SER A 85 -4.54 2.82 -30.61
C SER A 85 -6.07 2.69 -30.58
N TRP A 86 -6.63 1.71 -29.85
CA TRP A 86 -8.08 1.62 -29.62
C TRP A 86 -8.62 2.85 -28.87
N GLY A 87 -7.91 3.32 -27.83
CA GLY A 87 -8.27 4.53 -27.10
C GLY A 87 -8.34 5.75 -28.02
N GLN A 88 -7.30 5.98 -28.83
CA GLN A 88 -7.27 7.10 -29.78
C GLN A 88 -8.34 6.99 -30.88
N TRP A 89 -8.71 5.77 -31.30
CA TRP A 89 -9.78 5.56 -32.28
C TRP A 89 -11.14 5.96 -31.72
N HIS A 90 -11.48 5.53 -30.50
CA HIS A 90 -12.71 5.94 -29.82
C HIS A 90 -12.77 7.46 -29.56
N THR A 91 -11.66 8.09 -29.15
CA THR A 91 -11.62 9.55 -28.95
C THR A 91 -11.89 10.32 -30.25
N ARG A 92 -11.39 9.83 -31.40
CA ARG A 92 -11.70 10.46 -32.70
C ARG A 92 -13.15 10.21 -33.15
N ALA A 93 -13.71 9.03 -32.89
CA ALA A 93 -15.09 8.72 -33.24
C ALA A 93 -16.12 9.61 -32.49
N LEU A 94 -15.90 9.89 -31.20
CA LEU A 94 -16.80 10.72 -30.39
C LEU A 94 -16.75 12.22 -30.73
N VAL A 95 -15.58 12.75 -31.11
CA VAL A 95 -15.43 14.18 -31.46
C VAL A 95 -16.06 14.52 -32.82
N GLY A 96 -16.27 13.54 -33.70
CA GLY A 96 -16.90 13.75 -35.01
C GLY A 96 -18.44 13.83 -35.01
N ALA A 97 -19.11 13.65 -33.87
CA ALA A 97 -20.55 13.34 -33.82
C ALA A 97 -21.44 14.39 -33.09
N ILE A 98 -20.89 15.50 -32.60
CA ILE A 98 -21.65 16.54 -31.89
C ILE A 98 -21.49 17.88 -32.60
N GLY A 99 -22.54 18.32 -33.29
CA GLY A 99 -22.57 19.60 -34.01
C GLY A 99 -22.74 20.81 -33.09
N SER A 100 -22.11 21.93 -33.45
CA SER A 100 -22.32 23.23 -32.80
C SER A 100 -23.46 24.00 -33.47
N PRO A 101 -24.31 24.73 -32.71
CA PRO A 101 -25.43 25.50 -33.25
C PRO A 101 -24.99 26.81 -33.93
N SER A 102 -25.88 27.38 -34.73
CA SER A 102 -25.66 28.53 -35.60
C SER A 102 -25.71 29.89 -34.91
N LYS A 103 -25.04 30.88 -35.52
CA LYS A 103 -25.42 32.31 -35.51
C LYS A 103 -25.15 32.91 -36.90
N ALA A 104 -25.95 33.91 -37.29
CA ALA A 104 -25.99 34.47 -38.64
C ALA A 104 -25.12 35.73 -38.82
N GLY A 105 -24.79 36.10 -40.06
CA GLY A 105 -24.08 37.37 -40.36
C GLY A 105 -23.63 37.59 -41.81
N ALA A 106 -24.58 37.97 -42.68
CA ALA A 106 -24.42 38.84 -43.87
C ALA A 106 -23.58 38.42 -45.12
N ASP A 107 -24.00 39.02 -46.24
CA ASP A 107 -23.32 39.36 -47.51
C ASP A 107 -22.75 38.29 -48.49
N GLY A 108 -22.98 38.52 -49.80
CA GLY A 108 -22.24 37.88 -50.92
C GLY A 108 -23.08 37.22 -52.02
N THR A 109 -23.51 37.97 -53.05
CA THR A 109 -24.11 37.46 -54.30
C THR A 109 -23.15 37.65 -55.51
N PRO A 110 -23.45 37.23 -56.75
CA PRO A 110 -23.55 35.83 -57.20
C PRO A 110 -22.79 35.54 -58.53
N ASN A 111 -22.60 34.26 -58.92
CA ASN A 111 -22.43 33.79 -60.32
C ASN A 111 -22.40 32.23 -60.34
N SER A 112 -23.26 31.50 -61.05
CA SER A 112 -23.39 31.24 -62.52
C SER A 112 -22.59 30.02 -63.00
N GLY A 113 -23.22 28.99 -63.60
CA GLY A 113 -22.48 27.77 -64.04
C GLY A 113 -23.29 26.55 -64.52
N ALA A 114 -24.17 26.75 -65.49
CA ALA A 114 -25.09 25.81 -66.16
C ALA A 114 -24.70 24.32 -66.47
N ASN A 115 -25.75 23.51 -66.71
CA ASN A 115 -25.86 22.29 -67.57
C ASN A 115 -25.42 20.89 -67.06
N GLY A 116 -26.21 19.83 -67.36
CA GLY A 116 -25.82 18.43 -67.08
C GLY A 116 -26.90 17.31 -67.03
N LEU A 117 -27.94 17.30 -67.87
CA LEU A 117 -28.90 16.17 -68.04
C LEU A 117 -28.72 15.55 -69.46
N PRO A 118 -29.24 14.32 -69.81
CA PRO A 118 -30.39 13.62 -69.21
C PRO A 118 -30.38 12.06 -69.12
N SER A 119 -31.50 11.53 -68.55
CA SER A 119 -32.13 10.21 -68.85
C SER A 119 -31.60 8.95 -68.10
N LYS A 120 -32.40 7.88 -67.83
CA LYS A 120 -33.80 7.57 -68.23
C LYS A 120 -34.49 6.51 -67.32
N ALA A 121 -35.84 6.56 -67.29
CA ALA A 121 -36.82 5.45 -67.10
C ALA A 121 -37.15 4.85 -65.71
N GLY A 122 -38.47 4.61 -65.48
CA GLY A 122 -39.03 3.56 -64.61
C GLY A 122 -39.61 3.98 -63.23
N ALA A 123 -40.75 3.42 -62.77
CA ALA A 123 -42.15 3.62 -63.21
C ALA A 123 -43.15 2.95 -62.20
N LYS A 124 -44.44 3.35 -62.20
CA LYS A 124 -45.60 2.86 -61.38
C LYS A 124 -45.58 3.32 -59.91
N ARG A 125 -46.65 3.89 -59.30
CA ARG A 125 -48.08 3.48 -59.10
C ARG A 125 -48.20 2.35 -58.04
N HIS A 126 -49.14 2.36 -57.07
CA HIS A 126 -50.26 3.28 -56.78
C HIS A 126 -50.83 3.05 -55.34
N THR A 127 -51.39 4.10 -54.70
CA THR A 127 -52.67 4.18 -53.91
C THR A 127 -53.20 2.98 -53.07
N ARG A 128 -53.97 3.11 -51.96
CA ARG A 128 -54.76 4.25 -51.39
C ARG A 128 -55.27 3.95 -49.95
N SER A 129 -55.61 5.00 -49.19
CA SER A 129 -56.85 5.26 -48.36
C SER A 129 -57.64 4.13 -47.67
N MET A 130 -58.43 4.33 -46.59
CA MET A 130 -58.68 5.47 -45.67
C MET A 130 -59.57 5.02 -44.49
N GLY A 131 -59.57 5.82 -43.42
CA GLY A 131 -60.74 6.09 -42.58
C GLY A 131 -61.02 5.17 -41.39
N ASP A 132 -61.89 5.54 -40.45
CA ASP A 132 -62.26 6.88 -39.95
C ASP A 132 -63.22 6.74 -38.74
N ASN A 133 -63.14 7.65 -37.77
CA ASN A 133 -64.19 8.05 -36.80
C ASN A 133 -64.85 7.01 -35.84
N GLY A 134 -64.97 7.39 -34.55
CA GLY A 134 -65.75 6.67 -33.55
C GLY A 134 -65.63 7.24 -32.13
N SER A 135 -66.72 7.80 -31.59
CA SER A 135 -66.91 8.31 -30.21
C SER A 135 -68.43 8.21 -29.89
N PRO A 136 -68.98 8.53 -28.69
CA PRO A 136 -68.39 9.07 -27.45
C PRO A 136 -68.91 8.40 -26.13
N SER A 137 -68.74 9.10 -24.98
CA SER A 137 -69.48 8.98 -23.68
C SER A 137 -69.24 7.72 -22.81
N THR A 138 -69.45 7.69 -21.47
CA THR A 138 -69.97 8.67 -20.48
C THR A 138 -69.35 8.45 -19.06
N ALA A 139 -69.80 9.19 -18.03
CA ALA A 139 -69.38 9.17 -16.61
C ALA A 139 -69.51 7.81 -15.86
N GLY A 140 -68.92 7.59 -14.68
CA GLY A 140 -67.99 8.41 -13.87
C GLY A 140 -67.89 8.00 -12.37
N ALA A 141 -67.13 8.78 -11.59
CA ALA A 141 -67.04 8.84 -10.11
C ALA A 141 -66.53 7.63 -9.25
N ASN A 142 -65.49 7.93 -8.45
CA ASN A 142 -65.15 7.42 -7.10
C ASN A 142 -64.79 5.93 -6.85
N GLY A 143 -63.57 5.70 -6.34
CA GLY A 143 -63.18 4.45 -5.65
C GLY A 143 -61.67 4.20 -5.58
N THR A 144 -61.01 4.64 -4.50
CA THR A 144 -59.67 4.23 -3.97
C THR A 144 -58.60 3.62 -4.93
N PRO A 145 -57.42 4.26 -5.11
CA PRO A 145 -56.34 3.72 -5.94
C PRO A 145 -55.52 2.60 -5.25
N ASP A 146 -54.95 1.75 -6.08
CA ASP A 146 -54.19 0.54 -5.72
C ASP A 146 -52.73 0.83 -5.28
N GLN A 147 -52.09 -0.13 -4.62
CA GLN A 147 -50.68 -0.03 -4.21
C GLN A 147 -49.74 -0.20 -5.41
N ARG A 148 -48.83 0.77 -5.66
CA ARG A 148 -47.52 0.54 -6.32
C ARG A 148 -46.57 1.73 -6.24
N GLN A 149 -45.27 1.40 -6.33
CA GLN A 149 -44.12 2.29 -6.53
C GLN A 149 -43.82 3.31 -5.41
N TRP A 150 -42.83 2.98 -4.57
CA TRP A 150 -41.96 3.95 -3.92
C TRP A 150 -40.51 3.56 -4.17
N LEU A 151 -39.77 4.39 -4.91
CA LEU A 151 -38.32 4.28 -5.06
C LEU A 151 -37.74 5.65 -5.41
N ALA A 152 -36.66 6.02 -4.72
CA ALA A 152 -35.81 7.19 -4.96
C ALA A 152 -36.46 8.60 -4.98
N GLN A 153 -36.34 9.31 -3.86
CA GLN A 153 -35.75 10.66 -3.86
C GLN A 153 -35.24 11.06 -2.45
N GLN A 154 -33.98 11.47 -2.36
CA GLN A 154 -33.31 11.94 -1.13
C GLN A 154 -32.30 13.05 -1.52
N SER A 155 -32.82 14.19 -1.97
CA SER A 155 -32.03 15.40 -2.20
C SER A 155 -32.89 16.65 -2.34
N TRP A 156 -32.97 17.45 -1.27
CA TRP A 156 -32.92 18.93 -1.21
C TRP A 156 -33.47 19.44 0.13
N GLY A 157 -32.99 20.60 0.59
CA GLY A 157 -33.39 21.18 1.88
C GLY A 157 -32.45 22.31 2.32
N GLN A 158 -32.50 23.46 1.64
CA GLN A 158 -31.73 24.64 2.04
C GLN A 158 -32.65 25.75 2.54
N ARG A 159 -32.24 26.40 3.64
CA ARG A 159 -32.74 27.69 4.17
C ARG A 159 -34.23 27.79 4.55
N HIS A 160 -34.46 28.05 5.82
CA HIS A 160 -35.11 29.32 6.20
C HIS A 160 -34.17 30.09 7.13
N GLY A 161 -34.34 31.40 7.23
CA GLY A 161 -33.62 32.25 8.17
C GLY A 161 -34.55 33.30 8.75
N SER A 162 -34.26 33.73 9.98
CA SER A 162 -34.92 34.84 10.65
C SER A 162 -33.88 35.65 11.44
N THR A 163 -34.19 36.91 11.71
CA THR A 163 -33.26 37.91 12.24
C THR A 163 -33.87 38.60 13.46
N GLY A 164 -33.14 38.69 14.57
CA GLY A 164 -33.54 39.50 15.73
C GLY A 164 -32.66 39.26 16.98
N PRO A 165 -32.01 40.30 17.55
CA PRO A 165 -31.14 40.15 18.74
C PRO A 165 -31.71 40.81 20.01
N LEU A 166 -30.92 40.73 21.10
CA LEU A 166 -31.00 41.44 22.40
C LEU A 166 -31.97 40.89 23.47
N ALA A 167 -31.41 40.29 24.54
CA ALA A 167 -31.43 40.85 25.91
C ALA A 167 -30.68 39.96 26.93
N HIS A 168 -29.87 40.60 27.80
CA HIS A 168 -29.46 40.09 29.13
C HIS A 168 -30.22 40.94 30.18
N PRO A 169 -30.51 40.42 31.41
CA PRO A 169 -29.60 40.68 32.55
C PRO A 169 -29.65 39.62 33.70
N ALA A 170 -28.89 39.89 34.77
CA ALA A 170 -28.95 39.35 36.15
C ALA A 170 -28.76 37.82 36.34
N GLU A 171 -27.76 37.33 37.11
CA GLU A 171 -27.45 37.53 38.55
C GLU A 171 -28.42 36.85 39.52
N LEU A 172 -27.92 35.83 40.25
CA LEU A 172 -28.23 35.53 41.66
C LEU A 172 -27.08 34.67 42.24
N GLY A 173 -26.79 34.82 43.55
CA GLY A 173 -25.57 34.33 44.19
C GLY A 173 -25.65 32.94 44.86
N PRO A 174 -24.51 32.42 45.38
CA PRO A 174 -24.40 31.09 45.99
C PRO A 174 -24.84 31.07 47.48
N MET A 175 -25.23 29.89 47.99
CA MET A 175 -25.54 29.67 49.42
C MET A 175 -24.53 28.80 50.18
N ALA A 176 -24.51 29.06 51.48
CA ALA A 176 -23.61 28.66 52.56
C ALA A 176 -23.23 27.17 52.79
N HIS A 177 -22.18 27.01 53.62
CA HIS A 177 -21.73 25.80 54.34
C HIS A 177 -22.75 25.26 55.37
N PRO A 178 -22.61 24.00 55.84
CA PRO A 178 -21.80 23.66 57.05
C PRO A 178 -20.46 22.96 56.71
N ALA A 179 -19.36 22.96 57.49
CA ALA A 179 -19.10 22.86 58.94
C ALA A 179 -19.29 21.42 59.50
N ASP A 180 -18.40 20.79 60.29
CA ASP A 180 -17.04 21.13 60.78
C ASP A 180 -16.35 19.87 61.41
N ARG A 181 -15.06 20.00 61.84
CA ARG A 181 -14.25 19.18 62.79
C ARG A 181 -13.23 18.17 62.22
N GLY A 182 -11.96 18.34 62.65
CA GLY A 182 -10.87 17.35 62.50
C GLY A 182 -9.48 17.90 62.90
N ASN A 183 -9.12 17.89 64.19
CA ASN A 183 -7.84 18.44 64.68
C ASN A 183 -6.62 17.57 64.31
N GLY A 184 -5.47 18.20 63.98
CA GLY A 184 -4.18 17.51 63.89
C GLY A 184 -2.99 18.39 63.47
N SER A 185 -2.00 18.59 64.35
CA SER A 185 -0.76 19.40 64.17
C SER A 185 0.20 19.11 65.34
N PRO A 186 1.51 19.51 65.36
CA PRO A 186 2.23 20.45 64.48
C PRO A 186 3.65 19.99 64.03
N SER A 187 4.50 20.95 63.59
CA SER A 187 5.98 20.93 63.49
C SER A 187 6.61 20.30 62.22
N THR A 188 7.74 20.77 61.66
CA THR A 188 8.64 21.92 61.95
C THR A 188 9.13 22.70 60.71
N ALA A 189 9.25 24.02 60.90
CA ALA A 189 10.10 25.06 60.29
C ALA A 189 11.24 24.74 59.27
N GLY A 190 11.44 25.69 58.35
CA GLY A 190 12.64 25.94 57.54
C GLY A 190 12.46 27.18 56.63
N ALA A 191 13.41 28.14 56.59
CA ALA A 191 13.19 29.46 55.96
C ALA A 191 14.48 30.12 55.39
N ASN A 192 14.29 31.31 54.77
CA ASN A 192 15.27 32.23 54.13
C ASN A 192 15.65 31.87 52.67
N GLY A 193 15.82 32.84 51.74
CA GLY A 193 15.59 34.29 51.82
C GLY A 193 15.84 35.04 50.49
N SER A 194 15.25 36.24 50.34
CA SER A 194 15.45 37.22 49.24
C SER A 194 16.55 38.26 49.62
N PRO A 195 16.84 39.43 48.94
CA PRO A 195 16.16 40.11 47.80
C PRO A 195 17.08 40.88 46.78
N GLY A 196 16.49 41.66 45.84
CA GLY A 196 17.06 42.96 45.36
C GLY A 196 17.00 43.30 43.85
N GLY A 197 16.59 44.54 43.49
CA GLY A 197 16.62 45.15 42.13
C GLY A 197 15.32 44.96 41.30
N THR A 198 14.61 45.92 40.68
CA THR A 198 14.78 47.37 40.32
C THR A 198 16.00 47.69 39.43
N GLU A 199 15.93 48.46 38.32
CA GLU A 199 14.85 49.20 37.60
C GLU A 199 15.34 49.62 36.16
N ALA A 200 14.68 50.31 35.20
CA ALA A 200 13.36 50.96 35.03
C ALA A 200 13.01 51.21 33.51
N ASN A 201 11.74 51.58 33.22
CA ASN A 201 11.18 52.48 32.17
C ASN A 201 11.72 52.58 30.71
N GLY A 202 10.82 52.76 29.71
CA GLY A 202 11.27 53.16 28.35
C GLY A 202 10.29 53.24 27.15
N THR A 203 9.03 53.70 27.28
CA THR A 203 8.15 54.01 26.11
C THR A 203 8.16 55.50 25.71
N PRO A 204 7.89 55.81 24.43
CA PRO A 204 6.89 56.85 24.15
C PRO A 204 5.97 56.54 22.95
N SER A 205 4.84 57.26 22.87
CA SER A 205 3.87 57.22 21.76
C SER A 205 3.32 58.62 21.40
N LYS A 206 2.99 58.81 20.11
CA LYS A 206 2.12 59.85 19.47
C LYS A 206 2.16 59.59 17.95
N ALA A 207 1.10 59.48 17.16
CA ALA A 207 -0.19 60.20 17.03
C ALA A 207 -0.07 61.54 16.27
N GLY A 208 -0.67 61.64 15.06
CA GLY A 208 -0.67 62.88 14.25
C GLY A 208 -1.21 62.81 12.81
N ALA A 209 -2.54 62.88 12.66
CA ALA A 209 -3.35 63.56 11.61
C ALA A 209 -3.05 63.51 10.06
N ASN A 210 -4.14 63.27 9.31
CA ASN A 210 -4.62 63.94 8.06
C ASN A 210 -3.76 64.02 6.77
N GLY A 211 -4.41 63.80 5.60
CA GLY A 211 -3.89 64.21 4.28
C GLY A 211 -4.69 63.67 3.08
N SER A 212 -5.38 64.53 2.32
CA SER A 212 -6.32 64.16 1.24
C SER A 212 -5.71 64.00 -0.15
N LEU A 213 -6.33 63.14 -0.98
CA LEU A 213 -6.54 63.24 -2.45
C LEU A 213 -5.51 64.01 -3.31
N GLY A 214 -4.87 63.30 -4.25
CA GLY A 214 -4.19 63.89 -5.42
C GLY A 214 -4.14 62.94 -6.61
N ARG A 215 -4.64 63.37 -7.78
CA ARG A 215 -4.77 62.53 -9.01
C ARG A 215 -4.13 63.24 -10.20
N PHE A 216 -2.97 62.78 -10.68
CA PHE A 216 -2.45 63.11 -12.01
C PHE A 216 -1.63 61.95 -12.62
N GLN A 217 -1.26 62.09 -13.90
CA GLN A 217 -0.93 60.99 -14.81
C GLN A 217 0.59 60.92 -15.20
N PRO A 218 1.06 60.10 -16.16
CA PRO A 218 2.31 59.35 -16.00
C PRO A 218 3.59 60.14 -16.35
N GLY A 219 4.61 60.01 -15.49
CA GLY A 219 5.98 60.45 -15.77
C GLY A 219 6.88 59.26 -16.12
N SER A 220 7.51 59.29 -17.29
CA SER A 220 8.42 58.24 -17.76
C SER A 220 9.88 58.50 -17.33
N ARG A 221 10.40 57.66 -16.43
CA ARG A 221 11.84 57.32 -16.29
C ARG A 221 12.01 56.35 -15.11
N ASN A 222 12.61 55.19 -15.37
CA ASN A 222 13.56 54.60 -14.44
C ASN A 222 14.54 53.70 -15.19
N LEU A 223 15.83 53.91 -14.91
CA LEU A 223 16.93 53.12 -15.45
C LEU A 223 16.77 51.66 -15.00
N ALA A 224 17.12 50.72 -15.87
CA ALA A 224 17.26 49.33 -15.46
C ALA A 224 18.51 49.19 -14.57
N THR A 225 18.31 48.95 -13.27
CA THR A 225 19.41 48.71 -12.32
C THR A 225 20.11 47.39 -12.66
N LEU A 226 21.17 47.48 -13.45
CA LEU A 226 21.94 46.33 -13.93
C LEU A 226 22.61 45.64 -12.75
N ASN A 227 22.13 44.44 -12.41
CA ASN A 227 22.38 43.79 -11.13
C ASN A 227 23.74 43.08 -11.15
N THR A 228 24.82 43.80 -10.80
CA THR A 228 26.23 43.38 -10.84
C THR A 228 26.59 42.34 -9.75
N LYS A 229 25.86 41.22 -9.70
CA LYS A 229 26.12 40.13 -8.76
C LYS A 229 27.16 39.14 -9.29
N LYS A 230 28.34 39.20 -8.68
CA LYS A 230 29.49 38.29 -8.85
C LYS A 230 29.99 38.13 -10.30
N ALA A 231 31.01 38.90 -10.63
CA ALA A 231 32.11 38.34 -11.43
C ALA A 231 32.61 37.06 -10.73
N GLY A 232 32.92 36.02 -11.50
CA GLY A 232 33.39 34.75 -10.95
C GLY A 232 34.81 34.87 -10.41
N ASP A 233 35.12 34.11 -9.35
CA ASP A 233 36.49 34.01 -8.82
C ASP A 233 37.39 33.36 -9.88
N VAL A 234 38.31 34.14 -10.46
CA VAL A 234 39.25 33.65 -11.48
C VAL A 234 40.42 32.96 -10.76
N SER A 235 40.20 31.70 -10.38
CA SER A 235 41.21 30.86 -9.73
C SER A 235 42.39 30.60 -10.68
N SER A 236 43.49 31.32 -10.45
CA SER A 236 44.77 31.14 -11.11
C SER A 236 45.73 30.33 -10.23
N ASN A 237 45.57 29.01 -10.22
CA ASN A 237 46.57 28.11 -9.64
C ASN A 237 47.78 28.05 -10.57
N LEU A 238 48.77 28.92 -10.35
CA LEU A 238 49.83 29.20 -11.34
C LEU A 238 50.66 27.99 -11.77
N HIS A 239 50.90 27.00 -10.91
CA HIS A 239 51.70 25.83 -11.31
C HIS A 239 51.19 24.53 -10.68
N LEU A 240 50.21 23.89 -11.31
CA LEU A 240 49.82 22.53 -10.95
C LEU A 240 50.88 21.53 -11.44
N PRO A 241 51.15 20.42 -10.71
CA PRO A 241 51.97 19.33 -11.24
C PRO A 241 51.33 18.75 -12.50
N ALA A 242 52.11 18.11 -13.37
CA ALA A 242 51.60 17.45 -14.57
C ALA A 242 50.52 16.43 -14.21
N GLY A 243 49.37 16.52 -14.88
CA GLY A 243 48.19 15.73 -14.54
C GLY A 243 48.16 14.34 -15.18
N ILE A 244 47.12 13.56 -14.85
CA ILE A 244 46.92 12.21 -15.39
C ILE A 244 46.51 12.18 -16.87
N PHE A 245 46.16 13.33 -17.46
CA PHE A 245 45.96 13.48 -18.91
C PHE A 245 47.10 14.30 -19.51
N THR A 246 47.62 13.85 -20.65
CA THR A 246 48.44 14.67 -21.55
C THR A 246 47.56 15.22 -22.68
N PRO A 247 47.98 16.29 -23.39
CA PRO A 247 47.26 16.79 -24.56
C PRO A 247 46.93 15.71 -25.61
N MET A 248 47.82 14.73 -25.79
CA MET A 248 47.65 13.61 -26.73
C MET A 248 46.61 12.57 -26.28
N THR A 249 46.24 12.55 -25.00
CA THR A 249 45.21 11.64 -24.43
C THR A 249 43.82 12.27 -24.37
N LEU A 250 43.69 13.57 -24.65
CA LEU A 250 42.38 14.21 -24.75
C LEU A 250 41.61 13.65 -25.96
N PRO A 251 40.32 13.31 -25.84
CA PRO A 251 39.51 12.77 -26.94
C PRO A 251 39.03 13.91 -27.87
N LEU A 252 39.99 14.64 -28.43
CA LEU A 252 39.79 15.68 -29.44
C LEU A 252 39.85 15.07 -30.84
N GLN A 253 39.07 15.63 -31.77
CA GLN A 253 39.14 15.36 -33.20
C GLN A 253 39.41 16.68 -33.92
N GLU A 254 40.35 16.70 -34.87
CA GLU A 254 40.58 17.86 -35.72
C GLU A 254 39.29 18.19 -36.53
N MET A 255 38.98 19.49 -36.62
CA MET A 255 37.71 20.00 -37.12
C MET A 255 37.76 20.24 -38.63
N GLY A 256 36.87 19.59 -39.38
CA GLY A 256 36.68 19.84 -40.80
C GLY A 256 35.81 21.08 -41.08
N PRO A 257 35.94 21.75 -42.24
CA PRO A 257 35.12 22.93 -42.58
C PRO A 257 33.62 22.62 -42.71
N SER A 258 33.27 21.35 -42.91
CA SER A 258 31.91 20.82 -43.01
C SER A 258 31.37 20.21 -41.70
N ASP A 259 32.12 20.28 -40.59
CA ASP A 259 31.66 19.71 -39.31
C ASP A 259 30.42 20.41 -38.74
N ASN A 260 29.61 19.63 -38.01
CA ASN A 260 28.38 20.12 -37.39
C ASN A 260 28.66 21.23 -36.36
N PRO A 261 27.90 22.35 -36.38
CA PRO A 261 28.09 23.45 -35.44
C PRO A 261 28.07 23.03 -33.95
N SER A 262 29.09 23.43 -33.21
CA SER A 262 29.35 23.01 -31.81
C SER A 262 29.37 24.19 -30.84
N ILE A 263 29.00 23.94 -29.58
CA ILE A 263 29.11 24.87 -28.45
C ILE A 263 30.52 24.86 -27.85
N HIS A 264 31.18 23.71 -27.89
CA HIS A 264 32.49 23.43 -27.29
C HIS A 264 33.50 23.12 -28.40
N VAL A 265 34.53 23.97 -28.55
CA VAL A 265 35.54 23.90 -29.61
C VAL A 265 36.91 24.36 -29.08
N PHE A 266 37.99 23.90 -29.72
CA PHE A 266 39.35 24.00 -29.19
C PHE A 266 40.34 24.51 -30.23
N ASP A 267 41.18 25.48 -29.88
CA ASP A 267 42.36 25.87 -30.65
C ASP A 267 43.60 25.25 -29.98
N VAL A 268 44.39 24.51 -30.75
CA VAL A 268 45.50 23.69 -30.25
C VAL A 268 46.80 24.08 -30.97
N ILE A 269 47.76 24.62 -30.21
CA ILE A 269 49.07 25.06 -30.70
C ILE A 269 50.11 24.11 -30.07
N PRO A 270 50.63 23.11 -30.80
CA PRO A 270 51.37 22.00 -30.19
C PRO A 270 52.85 22.28 -29.90
N SER A 271 53.40 23.40 -30.37
CA SER A 271 54.84 23.69 -30.31
C SER A 271 55.11 25.20 -30.39
N HIS A 272 54.65 25.95 -29.38
CA HIS A 272 54.93 27.39 -29.25
C HIS A 272 56.29 27.60 -28.57
N ALA A 273 57.21 28.25 -29.27
CA ALA A 273 58.62 28.39 -28.88
C ALA A 273 58.99 29.78 -28.33
N GLU A 274 58.02 30.69 -28.17
CA GLU A 274 58.24 31.99 -27.56
C GLU A 274 58.16 31.89 -26.02
N THR A 275 58.94 32.70 -25.32
CA THR A 275 58.94 32.76 -23.85
C THR A 275 57.66 33.45 -23.35
N ILE A 276 56.80 32.69 -22.67
CA ILE A 276 55.52 33.20 -22.17
C ILE A 276 55.73 33.97 -20.86
N ASP A 277 55.45 35.28 -20.84
CA ASP A 277 55.23 36.00 -19.59
C ASP A 277 53.84 35.61 -19.02
N PHE A 278 53.85 34.61 -18.13
CA PHE A 278 52.63 34.12 -17.48
C PHE A 278 51.94 35.18 -16.61
N ARG A 279 52.65 36.22 -16.13
CA ARG A 279 52.10 37.27 -15.26
C ARG A 279 51.39 38.35 -16.07
N ASP A 280 51.97 38.78 -17.18
CA ASP A 280 51.31 39.63 -18.16
C ASP A 280 50.09 38.93 -18.78
N LEU A 281 50.24 37.65 -19.15
CA LEU A 281 49.15 36.84 -19.68
C LEU A 281 48.01 36.67 -18.68
N GLU A 282 48.31 36.44 -17.38
CA GLU A 282 47.29 36.40 -16.33
C GLU A 282 46.53 37.72 -16.20
N ALA A 283 47.24 38.85 -16.19
CA ALA A 283 46.65 40.17 -16.09
C ALA A 283 45.74 40.48 -17.29
N LYS A 284 46.20 40.20 -18.51
CA LYS A 284 45.42 40.37 -19.75
C LYS A 284 44.24 39.40 -19.82
N TYR A 285 44.37 38.16 -19.35
CA TYR A 285 43.26 37.21 -19.26
C TYR A 285 42.17 37.70 -18.28
N LYS A 286 42.55 38.17 -17.08
CA LYS A 286 41.61 38.75 -16.11
C LYS A 286 40.90 39.98 -16.70
N LEU A 287 41.63 40.85 -17.39
CA LEU A 287 41.07 42.02 -18.08
C LEU A 287 40.12 41.65 -19.22
N ALA A 288 40.46 40.64 -20.03
CA ALA A 288 39.63 40.14 -21.12
C ALA A 288 38.30 39.54 -20.63
N VAL A 289 38.36 38.73 -19.56
CA VAL A 289 37.16 38.14 -18.92
C VAL A 289 36.29 39.21 -18.27
N LEU A 290 36.88 40.23 -17.63
CA LEU A 290 36.14 41.32 -16.98
C LEU A 290 35.40 42.21 -17.99
N ASN A 291 36.01 42.54 -19.13
CA ASN A 291 35.44 43.41 -20.16
C ASN A 291 34.56 42.67 -21.20
N LEU A 292 34.48 41.34 -21.11
CA LEU A 292 33.83 40.48 -22.12
C LEU A 292 34.43 40.69 -23.53
N ASP A 293 35.75 40.82 -23.59
CA ASP A 293 36.50 41.09 -24.82
C ASP A 293 37.80 40.26 -24.86
N LEU A 294 37.76 39.17 -25.65
CA LEU A 294 38.89 38.27 -25.82
C LEU A 294 39.99 38.80 -26.76
N SER A 295 39.81 39.98 -27.37
CA SER A 295 40.86 40.63 -28.17
C SER A 295 41.93 41.32 -27.32
N LEU A 296 41.66 41.53 -26.02
CA LEU A 296 42.61 42.09 -25.04
C LEU A 296 43.74 41.12 -24.64
N LEU A 297 43.65 39.85 -25.05
CA LEU A 297 44.73 38.86 -24.90
C LEU A 297 45.83 39.09 -25.94
N PRO A 298 47.10 38.83 -25.62
CA PRO A 298 48.18 38.87 -26.60
C PRO A 298 48.02 37.72 -27.60
N ALA A 299 48.59 37.86 -28.81
CA ALA A 299 48.78 36.70 -29.68
C ALA A 299 49.79 35.73 -29.05
N PRO A 300 49.66 34.40 -29.24
CA PRO A 300 48.59 33.69 -29.95
C PRO A 300 47.41 33.29 -29.04
N PHE A 301 47.21 33.95 -27.90
CA PHE A 301 46.20 33.59 -26.89
C PHE A 301 44.80 34.15 -27.18
N CYS A 302 44.71 35.30 -27.85
CA CYS A 302 43.46 35.82 -28.44
C CYS A 302 42.91 34.91 -29.58
N PRO A 303 41.69 35.16 -30.06
CA PRO A 303 41.24 34.69 -31.38
C PRO A 303 41.75 35.63 -32.49
N ARG A 304 41.98 35.11 -33.71
CA ARG A 304 42.41 35.89 -34.88
C ARG A 304 41.39 36.91 -35.40
N GLN A 305 40.11 36.72 -35.07
CA GLN A 305 39.01 37.62 -35.42
C GLN A 305 38.04 37.75 -34.24
N SER A 306 37.21 38.79 -34.25
CA SER A 306 36.23 39.03 -33.19
C SER A 306 35.24 37.87 -33.03
N VAL A 307 34.93 37.51 -31.78
CA VAL A 307 33.98 36.46 -31.40
C VAL A 307 32.86 37.06 -30.55
N PRO A 308 31.67 36.42 -30.44
CA PRO A 308 30.58 36.91 -29.61
C PRO A 308 31.02 37.17 -28.15
N LYS A 309 30.58 38.29 -27.57
CA LYS A 309 31.01 38.74 -26.22
C LYS A 309 30.62 37.79 -25.07
N ASP A 310 29.68 36.87 -25.30
CA ASP A 310 29.29 35.82 -24.36
C ASP A 310 30.14 34.55 -24.46
N THR A 311 31.11 34.50 -25.39
CA THR A 311 32.06 33.39 -25.54
C THR A 311 33.02 33.34 -24.35
N LYS A 312 33.04 32.22 -23.64
CA LYS A 312 33.98 31.97 -22.54
C LYS A 312 35.20 31.22 -23.06
N LEU A 313 36.37 31.55 -22.51
CA LEU A 313 37.65 30.98 -22.90
C LEU A 313 38.37 30.40 -21.66
N GLN A 314 38.72 29.12 -21.68
CA GLN A 314 39.69 28.52 -20.76
C GLN A 314 41.00 28.26 -21.54
N ILE A 315 42.16 28.45 -20.90
CA ILE A 315 43.48 28.25 -21.52
C ILE A 315 44.30 27.31 -20.63
N PHE A 316 44.94 26.32 -21.24
CA PHE A 316 45.79 25.33 -20.59
C PHE A 316 47.14 25.32 -21.31
N ILE A 317 48.24 25.46 -20.57
CA ILE A 317 49.59 25.57 -21.12
C ILE A 317 50.45 24.49 -20.47
N VAL A 318 50.87 23.52 -21.28
CA VAL A 318 51.66 22.35 -20.85
C VAL A 318 53.09 22.51 -21.41
N PRO A 319 54.14 22.54 -20.59
CA PRO A 319 55.52 22.58 -21.09
C PRO A 319 55.89 21.26 -21.75
N THR A 320 56.79 21.30 -22.73
CA THR A 320 57.39 20.12 -23.38
C THR A 320 58.90 20.08 -23.14
N SER A 321 59.57 19.02 -23.59
CA SER A 321 61.01 18.78 -23.42
C SER A 321 61.93 19.85 -24.02
N ASP A 322 61.43 20.63 -24.98
CA ASP A 322 62.26 21.43 -25.88
C ASP A 322 62.25 22.93 -25.52
N GLU A 323 61.96 23.28 -24.26
CA GLU A 323 61.61 24.65 -23.79
C GLU A 323 60.34 25.25 -24.46
N LYS A 324 59.61 24.43 -25.21
CA LYS A 324 58.37 24.81 -25.93
C LYS A 324 57.13 24.53 -25.09
N HIS A 325 56.02 25.13 -25.51
CA HIS A 325 54.73 25.03 -24.85
C HIS A 325 53.67 24.45 -25.80
N TYR A 326 52.88 23.53 -25.28
CA TYR A 326 51.67 23.01 -25.89
C TYR A 326 50.47 23.76 -25.30
N ILE A 327 49.83 24.62 -26.10
CA ILE A 327 48.73 25.49 -25.67
C ILE A 327 47.39 24.92 -26.18
N ILE A 328 46.43 24.75 -25.27
CA ILE A 328 45.05 24.37 -25.57
C ILE A 328 44.13 25.50 -25.11
N LYS A 329 43.37 26.07 -26.03
CA LYS A 329 42.37 27.12 -25.78
C LYS A 329 40.97 26.55 -26.02
N HIS A 330 40.20 26.36 -24.95
CA HIS A 330 38.84 25.84 -24.99
C HIS A 330 37.83 27.00 -25.01
N PHE A 331 37.15 27.15 -26.15
CA PHE A 331 36.10 28.15 -26.34
C PHE A 331 34.72 27.52 -26.08
N VAL A 332 33.88 28.26 -25.34
CA VAL A 332 32.50 27.90 -25.04
C VAL A 332 31.59 29.04 -25.45
N PHE A 333 30.93 28.88 -26.60
CA PHE A 333 29.99 29.86 -27.15
C PHE A 333 28.61 29.70 -26.49
N ALA A 334 27.81 30.77 -26.39
CA ALA A 334 26.43 30.65 -25.88
C ALA A 334 25.48 29.93 -26.85
N SER A 335 25.84 29.90 -28.15
CA SER A 335 25.13 29.21 -29.22
C SER A 335 26.09 28.30 -30.01
N LYS A 336 25.57 27.53 -30.98
CA LYS A 336 26.41 26.64 -31.80
C LYS A 336 27.26 27.43 -32.80
N CYS A 337 28.57 27.45 -32.61
CA CYS A 337 29.54 28.03 -33.53
C CYS A 337 29.68 27.19 -34.81
N LYS A 338 29.71 27.83 -35.98
CA LYS A 338 29.99 27.16 -37.27
C LYS A 338 31.47 26.80 -37.38
N ALA A 339 31.78 25.63 -37.95
CA ALA A 339 33.16 25.16 -38.10
C ALA A 339 34.04 26.11 -38.93
N CYS A 340 33.57 26.55 -40.10
CA CYS A 340 34.28 27.49 -40.96
C CYS A 340 34.60 28.85 -40.30
N PHE A 341 33.72 29.37 -39.43
CA PHE A 341 34.01 30.58 -38.65
C PHE A 341 35.11 30.31 -37.63
N PHE A 342 35.01 29.21 -36.87
CA PHE A 342 36.02 28.90 -35.86
C PHE A 342 37.40 28.63 -36.47
N LEU A 343 37.47 27.93 -37.61
CA LEU A 343 38.69 27.70 -38.38
C LEU A 343 39.41 29.00 -38.81
N ALA A 344 38.66 30.09 -39.05
CA ALA A 344 39.25 31.40 -39.31
C ALA A 344 39.67 32.15 -38.02
N SER A 345 39.12 31.77 -36.86
CA SER A 345 39.42 32.38 -35.55
C SER A 345 40.62 31.79 -34.81
N VAL A 346 41.11 30.60 -35.20
CA VAL A 346 42.19 29.89 -34.50
C VAL A 346 43.59 30.29 -34.95
N TYR A 347 44.57 30.18 -34.04
CA TYR A 347 46.00 30.34 -34.33
C TYR A 347 46.69 29.02 -34.69
N GLY A 348 46.30 27.92 -34.03
CA GLY A 348 46.76 26.56 -34.30
C GLY A 348 45.70 25.71 -35.02
N LYS A 349 45.57 24.45 -34.64
CA LYS A 349 44.60 23.50 -35.19
C LYS A 349 43.27 23.55 -34.44
N ALA A 350 42.17 23.81 -35.17
CA ALA A 350 40.81 23.70 -34.63
C ALA A 350 40.43 22.24 -34.35
N HIS A 351 39.83 21.97 -33.19
CA HIS A 351 39.36 20.65 -32.77
C HIS A 351 37.97 20.71 -32.12
N ILE A 352 37.27 19.57 -32.12
CA ILE A 352 36.04 19.30 -31.38
C ILE A 352 36.25 18.17 -30.36
N TYR A 353 35.54 18.22 -29.22
CA TYR A 353 35.57 17.15 -28.22
C TYR A 353 34.64 16.00 -28.62
N ARG A 354 35.18 14.81 -28.88
CA ARG A 354 34.48 13.69 -29.55
C ARG A 354 34.05 12.56 -28.60
N TRP A 355 33.50 12.89 -27.43
CA TRP A 355 33.02 11.88 -26.48
C TRP A 355 31.54 11.49 -26.70
N ARG A 356 31.28 10.22 -27.05
CA ARG A 356 29.92 9.68 -27.28
C ARG A 356 29.17 9.35 -25.97
N ALA A 357 29.05 10.31 -25.05
CA ALA A 357 28.13 10.16 -23.91
C ALA A 357 26.68 10.27 -24.39
N ALA A 358 25.84 9.28 -24.07
CA ALA A 358 24.39 9.33 -24.31
C ALA A 358 23.69 10.48 -23.55
N ASN A 359 24.35 11.07 -22.55
CA ASN A 359 23.90 12.25 -21.81
C ASN A 359 24.91 13.39 -21.95
N PRO A 360 24.58 14.49 -22.67
CA PRO A 360 25.48 15.64 -22.84
C PRO A 360 25.94 16.30 -21.53
N LYS A 361 25.14 16.25 -20.45
CA LYS A 361 25.54 16.78 -19.13
C LYS A 361 26.70 15.99 -18.53
N VAL A 362 26.73 14.68 -18.75
CA VAL A 362 27.85 13.80 -18.34
C VAL A 362 29.07 14.08 -19.22
N GLY A 363 28.89 14.18 -20.54
CA GLY A 363 29.97 14.54 -21.47
C GLY A 363 30.69 15.84 -21.09
N LYS A 364 29.94 16.87 -20.66
CA LYS A 364 30.52 18.14 -20.17
C LYS A 364 31.29 18.00 -18.86
N LYS A 365 30.82 17.17 -17.91
CA LYS A 365 31.56 16.89 -16.66
C LYS A 365 32.86 16.13 -16.93
N ILE A 366 32.83 15.13 -17.81
CA ILE A 366 34.03 14.39 -18.23
C ILE A 366 35.03 15.34 -18.90
N LEU A 367 34.57 16.21 -19.82
CA LEU A 367 35.43 17.21 -20.47
C LEU A 367 36.13 18.11 -19.44
N GLN A 368 35.37 18.72 -18.53
CA GLN A 368 35.94 19.61 -17.52
C GLN A 368 36.93 18.86 -16.60
N TYR A 369 36.61 17.63 -16.21
CA TYR A 369 37.52 16.77 -15.44
C TYR A 369 38.82 16.47 -16.22
N THR A 370 38.75 16.11 -17.51
CA THR A 370 39.95 15.86 -18.32
C THR A 370 40.83 17.10 -18.49
N LEU A 371 40.23 18.29 -18.62
CA LEU A 371 40.96 19.55 -18.75
C LEU A 371 41.62 19.99 -17.44
N GLU A 372 40.93 19.88 -16.30
CA GLU A 372 41.52 20.18 -14.99
C GLU A 372 42.69 19.25 -14.67
N ASN A 373 42.55 17.97 -15.02
CA ASN A 373 43.56 16.93 -14.82
C ASN A 373 44.62 16.87 -15.94
N LEU A 374 44.80 17.94 -16.73
CA LEU A 374 46.03 18.20 -17.49
C LEU A 374 47.18 18.66 -16.58
N GLY A 375 46.86 19.31 -15.45
CA GLY A 375 47.87 19.97 -14.62
C GLY A 375 48.42 21.26 -15.24
N CYS A 376 49.66 21.61 -14.90
CA CYS A 376 50.43 22.73 -15.45
C CYS A 376 49.75 24.12 -15.24
N TYR A 377 50.04 25.09 -16.11
CA TYR A 377 49.46 26.45 -16.05
C TYR A 377 48.03 26.44 -16.61
N GLN A 378 47.06 26.94 -15.82
CA GLN A 378 45.64 26.94 -16.20
C GLN A 378 44.95 28.28 -15.92
N PHE A 379 44.22 28.79 -16.92
CA PHE A 379 43.33 29.95 -16.81
C PHE A 379 41.88 29.50 -17.03
N LYS A 380 41.01 29.64 -16.02
CA LYS A 380 39.66 29.05 -16.01
C LYS A 380 38.56 30.05 -15.63
N VAL A 381 37.40 29.94 -16.29
CA VAL A 381 36.17 30.73 -16.03
C VAL A 381 35.14 29.93 -15.19
N PHE A 382 35.36 28.63 -15.03
CA PHE A 382 34.52 27.70 -14.26
C PHE A 382 35.32 26.41 -14.02
N ASP A 383 34.85 25.62 -13.06
CA ASP A 383 35.47 24.37 -12.61
C ASP A 383 34.43 23.24 -12.42
N LEU A 384 34.87 22.04 -12.04
CA LEU A 384 33.98 20.90 -11.80
C LEU A 384 33.10 21.06 -10.53
N GLN A 385 33.57 21.81 -9.53
CA GLN A 385 32.82 22.06 -8.29
C GLN A 385 31.64 23.03 -8.49
N THR A 386 31.81 24.07 -9.31
CA THR A 386 30.73 24.98 -9.72
C THR A 386 29.66 24.27 -10.58
N PHE A 387 29.98 23.12 -11.20
CA PHE A 387 28.99 22.22 -11.82
C PHE A 387 28.27 21.24 -10.87
N SER A 388 28.61 21.21 -9.58
CA SER A 388 27.80 20.55 -8.53
C SER A 388 27.13 21.54 -7.58
N ALA A 389 27.74 22.70 -7.34
CA ALA A 389 27.32 23.68 -6.33
C ALA A 389 26.38 24.80 -6.84
N ALA A 390 25.41 24.48 -7.70
CA ALA A 390 24.34 25.40 -8.07
C ALA A 390 23.36 25.60 -6.89
N LYS A 391 23.70 26.50 -5.97
CA LYS A 391 22.90 26.84 -4.78
C LYS A 391 21.57 27.53 -5.15
N ASN A 392 20.52 26.74 -5.35
CA ASN A 392 19.18 27.19 -5.01
C ASN A 392 19.08 27.23 -3.48
N THR A 393 18.63 28.35 -2.91
CA THR A 393 18.55 28.58 -1.46
C THR A 393 17.25 28.03 -0.84
N ASN A 394 16.72 26.95 -1.40
CA ASN A 394 15.66 26.17 -0.78
C ASN A 394 16.34 25.00 -0.08
N THR A 395 16.03 24.78 1.21
CA THR A 395 16.32 23.52 1.89
C THR A 395 15.80 22.38 1.04
N ARG A 396 16.64 21.37 0.85
CA ARG A 396 16.27 20.15 0.14
C ARG A 396 15.35 19.32 1.03
N PHE A 397 14.68 18.36 0.42
CA PHE A 397 13.99 17.33 1.20
C PHE A 397 14.98 16.51 2.06
N GLU A 398 16.23 16.37 1.60
CA GLU A 398 17.33 15.80 2.39
C GLU A 398 17.73 16.63 3.64
N ASP A 399 17.32 17.90 3.74
CA ASP A 399 17.69 18.82 4.83
C ASP A 399 16.56 19.01 5.88
N LYS A 400 15.44 18.29 5.77
CA LYS A 400 14.27 18.38 6.67
C LYS A 400 14.40 17.44 7.87
N THR A 401 13.79 17.79 9.01
CA THR A 401 13.69 16.89 10.17
C THR A 401 12.60 15.83 9.98
N ASP A 402 12.64 14.75 10.77
CA ASP A 402 11.63 13.69 10.70
C ASP A 402 10.22 14.24 11.03
N GLU A 403 10.10 15.19 11.97
CA GLU A 403 8.83 15.86 12.29
C GLU A 403 8.30 16.73 11.14
N GLU A 404 9.19 17.37 10.37
CA GLU A 404 8.81 18.09 9.14
C GLU A 404 8.40 17.14 7.99
N VAL A 405 8.91 15.91 8.01
CA VAL A 405 8.55 14.86 7.05
C VAL A 405 7.17 14.29 7.41
N ASP A 406 6.95 13.91 8.67
CA ASP A 406 5.67 13.38 9.15
C ASP A 406 4.56 14.42 9.02
N ALA A 407 4.77 15.67 9.44
CA ALA A 407 3.79 16.76 9.24
C ALA A 407 3.46 17.01 7.76
N GLY A 408 4.37 16.69 6.84
CA GLY A 408 4.13 16.73 5.40
C GLY A 408 3.31 15.55 4.88
N PHE A 409 3.49 14.35 5.43
CA PHE A 409 2.64 13.20 5.12
C PHE A 409 1.24 13.34 5.72
N ASP A 410 1.12 13.83 6.95
CA ASP A 410 -0.17 14.17 7.58
C ASP A 410 -0.93 15.21 6.75
N TYR A 411 -0.25 16.28 6.30
CA TYR A 411 -0.84 17.27 5.40
C TYR A 411 -1.32 16.67 4.07
N ILE A 412 -0.62 15.67 3.51
CA ILE A 412 -1.10 14.94 2.33
C ILE A 412 -2.30 14.05 2.69
N ALA A 413 -2.32 13.41 3.86
CA ALA A 413 -3.39 12.51 4.29
C ALA A 413 -4.69 13.23 4.65
N THR A 414 -4.61 14.49 5.13
CA THR A 414 -5.77 15.32 5.50
C THR A 414 -6.27 16.21 4.35
N GLU A 415 -5.38 17.00 3.75
CA GLU A 415 -5.74 18.01 2.72
C GLU A 415 -5.62 17.47 1.29
N GLY A 416 -4.92 16.35 1.08
CA GLY A 416 -4.70 15.77 -0.24
C GLY A 416 -5.97 15.13 -0.82
N PRO A 417 -6.41 15.48 -2.04
CA PRO A 417 -7.62 14.91 -2.62
C PRO A 417 -7.41 13.43 -2.96
N ARG A 418 -8.29 12.56 -2.44
CA ARG A 418 -8.25 11.11 -2.69
C ARG A 418 -8.57 10.72 -4.14
N SER A 419 -9.18 11.60 -4.93
CA SER A 419 -9.52 11.32 -6.34
C SER A 419 -8.53 11.98 -7.31
N SER A 420 -8.11 11.23 -8.32
CA SER A 420 -7.38 11.74 -9.49
C SER A 420 -8.30 12.33 -10.58
N SER A 421 -9.63 12.21 -10.42
CA SER A 421 -10.64 12.77 -11.33
C SER A 421 -10.45 14.27 -11.55
N GLU A 422 -10.79 14.77 -12.74
CA GLU A 422 -10.74 16.20 -13.10
C GLU A 422 -9.37 16.87 -12.90
N MET A 423 -8.30 16.07 -12.77
CA MET A 423 -6.95 16.50 -12.38
C MET A 423 -6.87 17.09 -10.95
N GLN A 424 -7.79 16.73 -10.03
CA GLN A 424 -7.83 17.28 -8.67
C GLN A 424 -6.49 17.12 -7.93
N GLN A 425 -5.90 15.92 -7.91
CA GLN A 425 -4.56 15.68 -7.36
C GLN A 425 -3.46 16.53 -8.01
N LEU A 426 -3.41 16.59 -9.35
CA LEU A 426 -2.40 17.39 -10.07
C LEU A 426 -2.55 18.89 -9.77
N ARG A 427 -3.79 19.39 -9.71
CA ARG A 427 -4.12 20.79 -9.37
C ARG A 427 -3.73 21.12 -7.92
N TRP A 428 -4.01 20.24 -6.98
CA TRP A 428 -3.65 20.39 -5.57
C TRP A 428 -2.13 20.36 -5.38
N MET A 429 -1.45 19.31 -5.89
CA MET A 429 -0.01 19.13 -5.80
C MET A 429 0.76 20.34 -6.38
N THR A 430 0.33 20.84 -7.54
CA THR A 430 0.94 22.00 -8.22
C THR A 430 0.82 23.29 -7.40
N LYS A 431 -0.20 23.41 -6.52
CA LYS A 431 -0.38 24.53 -5.60
C LYS A 431 0.41 24.31 -4.30
N ALA A 432 0.22 23.16 -3.65
CA ALA A 432 0.78 22.87 -2.33
C ALA A 432 2.31 22.92 -2.29
N ILE A 433 2.99 22.24 -3.23
CA ILE A 433 4.48 22.23 -3.30
C ILE A 433 5.07 23.64 -3.54
N LYS A 434 4.27 24.57 -4.08
CA LYS A 434 4.67 25.96 -4.36
C LYS A 434 4.23 26.95 -3.28
N ASN A 435 3.39 26.55 -2.33
CA ASN A 435 2.93 27.42 -1.26
C ASN A 435 3.96 27.39 -0.12
N THR A 436 4.56 28.54 0.19
CA THR A 436 5.53 28.70 1.29
C THR A 436 4.96 28.38 2.67
N SER A 437 3.63 28.39 2.84
CA SER A 437 2.96 28.01 4.09
C SER A 437 2.53 26.52 4.15
N SER A 438 2.90 25.70 3.16
CA SER A 438 2.59 24.26 3.15
C SER A 438 3.74 23.46 3.77
N PRO A 439 3.47 22.46 4.64
CA PRO A 439 4.49 21.53 5.13
C PRO A 439 5.28 20.84 4.00
N ILE A 440 4.63 20.64 2.84
CA ILE A 440 5.21 20.02 1.65
C ILE A 440 5.84 21.01 0.65
N PHE A 441 6.12 22.24 1.07
CA PHE A 441 6.82 23.23 0.24
C PHE A 441 8.18 22.68 -0.24
N ASN A 442 8.45 22.85 -1.54
CA ASN A 442 9.63 22.29 -2.25
C ASN A 442 9.81 20.76 -2.21
N TRP A 443 8.84 19.97 -1.72
CA TRP A 443 8.95 18.51 -1.77
C TRP A 443 9.08 17.99 -3.22
N PRO A 444 9.74 16.84 -3.44
CA PRO A 444 9.85 16.26 -4.76
C PRO A 444 8.46 15.92 -5.33
N ASN A 445 8.13 16.44 -6.51
CA ASN A 445 6.84 16.16 -7.16
C ASN A 445 6.54 14.65 -7.23
N SER A 446 7.54 13.82 -7.53
CA SER A 446 7.42 12.36 -7.58
C SER A 446 7.12 11.70 -6.22
N LEU A 447 7.54 12.30 -5.11
CA LEU A 447 7.22 11.84 -3.75
C LEU A 447 5.76 12.15 -3.42
N VAL A 448 5.32 13.39 -3.65
CA VAL A 448 3.94 13.82 -3.39
C VAL A 448 2.95 13.12 -4.35
N GLU A 449 3.31 12.93 -5.61
CA GLU A 449 2.53 12.14 -6.58
C GLU A 449 2.46 10.66 -6.18
N LYS A 450 3.51 10.10 -5.56
CA LYS A 450 3.46 8.74 -4.98
C LYS A 450 2.57 8.70 -3.74
N ALA A 451 2.65 9.67 -2.84
CA ALA A 451 1.82 9.75 -1.64
C ALA A 451 0.33 9.93 -1.98
N LEU A 452 0.01 10.83 -2.91
CA LEU A 452 -1.36 11.03 -3.42
C LEU A 452 -1.89 9.79 -4.17
N ARG A 453 -1.03 9.07 -4.91
CA ARG A 453 -1.41 7.76 -5.47
C ARG A 453 -1.69 6.76 -4.36
N ASN A 454 -0.80 6.60 -3.38
CA ASN A 454 -1.01 5.70 -2.24
C ASN A 454 -2.33 6.01 -1.53
N LEU A 455 -2.65 7.29 -1.32
CA LEU A 455 -3.89 7.77 -0.69
C LEU A 455 -5.17 7.51 -1.53
N ALA A 456 -5.03 7.48 -2.86
CA ALA A 456 -6.11 7.12 -3.81
C ALA A 456 -6.26 5.61 -3.98
N THR A 457 -5.18 4.85 -3.84
CA THR A 457 -5.15 3.38 -3.89
C THR A 457 -5.12 2.75 -2.49
N ASP A 458 -5.51 3.52 -1.47
CA ASP A 458 -5.53 3.15 -0.06
C ASP A 458 -6.67 2.13 0.15
N GLY A 459 -6.36 0.85 -0.14
CA GLY A 459 -7.38 -0.17 -0.37
C GLY A 459 -8.18 -0.59 0.87
N ALA A 460 -7.76 -0.12 2.06
CA ALA A 460 -8.48 -0.27 3.32
C ALA A 460 -9.64 0.73 3.39
N LEU A 461 -10.64 0.53 2.53
CA LEU A 461 -11.85 1.37 2.45
C LEU A 461 -12.65 1.37 3.77
N ALA A 462 -12.53 0.30 4.57
CA ALA A 462 -13.07 0.21 5.92
C ALA A 462 -12.17 0.93 6.93
N LYS A 463 -12.53 2.18 7.28
CA LYS A 463 -11.82 3.00 8.27
C LYS A 463 -11.68 2.27 9.62
N LYS A 464 -10.47 2.32 10.20
CA LYS A 464 -10.20 1.88 11.58
C LYS A 464 -10.90 2.77 12.61
N ILE A 465 -11.50 2.14 13.62
CA ILE A 465 -11.98 2.75 14.85
C ILE A 465 -11.07 2.22 15.97
N GLU A 466 -10.17 3.07 16.45
CA GLU A 466 -9.26 2.75 17.56
C GLU A 466 -9.88 3.13 18.91
N GLU A 467 -10.55 4.29 18.96
CA GLU A 467 -11.28 4.80 20.11
C GLU A 467 -12.76 4.46 20.02
N TRP A 468 -13.09 3.23 20.47
CA TRP A 468 -14.46 2.82 20.70
C TRP A 468 -14.87 3.16 22.16
N PRO A 469 -15.83 4.08 22.38
CA PRO A 469 -16.07 4.68 23.69
C PRO A 469 -16.88 3.80 24.66
N ILE A 470 -17.35 2.62 24.23
CA ILE A 470 -18.31 1.79 24.98
C ILE A 470 -17.65 0.45 25.38
N PRO A 471 -17.03 0.35 26.57
CA PRO A 471 -16.53 -0.92 27.09
C PRO A 471 -17.64 -1.95 27.30
N PHE A 472 -17.34 -3.22 27.06
CA PHE A 472 -18.31 -4.31 27.17
C PHE A 472 -18.52 -4.70 28.65
N THR A 473 -19.36 -3.91 29.34
CA THR A 473 -19.61 -3.98 30.79
C THR A 473 -21.09 -3.74 31.11
N SER A 474 -21.51 -4.09 32.34
CA SER A 474 -22.88 -3.93 32.83
C SER A 474 -23.35 -2.48 32.98
N THR A 475 -22.44 -1.50 32.83
CA THR A 475 -22.81 -0.07 32.77
C THR A 475 -23.46 0.29 31.44
N PHE A 476 -23.08 -0.38 30.34
CA PHE A 476 -23.52 -0.05 28.97
C PHE A 476 -24.36 -1.14 28.30
N TYR A 477 -24.26 -2.39 28.79
CA TYR A 477 -25.01 -3.55 28.29
C TYR A 477 -25.80 -4.21 29.43
N HIS A 478 -26.98 -4.76 29.12
CA HIS A 478 -27.77 -5.45 30.14
C HIS A 478 -27.05 -6.72 30.65
N THR A 479 -27.25 -7.07 31.92
CA THR A 479 -26.60 -8.24 32.55
C THR A 479 -26.87 -9.54 31.80
N TRP A 480 -28.09 -9.75 31.32
CA TRP A 480 -28.45 -10.93 30.54
C TRP A 480 -27.61 -11.09 29.26
N VAL A 481 -27.11 -9.98 28.68
CA VAL A 481 -26.18 -10.03 27.54
C VAL A 481 -24.85 -10.61 28.00
N LEU A 482 -24.29 -10.12 29.10
CA LEU A 482 -23.05 -10.66 29.67
C LEU A 482 -23.22 -12.13 30.08
N ASP A 483 -24.37 -12.51 30.64
CA ASP A 483 -24.70 -13.89 31.00
C ASP A 483 -24.81 -14.83 29.79
N ILE A 484 -25.18 -14.32 28.60
CA ILE A 484 -25.09 -15.06 27.34
C ILE A 484 -23.63 -15.15 26.91
N PHE A 485 -22.91 -14.02 26.91
CA PHE A 485 -21.55 -13.96 26.42
C PHE A 485 -20.57 -14.79 27.26
N GLU A 486 -20.71 -14.89 28.59
CA GLU A 486 -19.94 -15.86 29.39
C GLU A 486 -20.18 -17.31 28.92
N LYS A 487 -21.42 -17.66 28.55
CA LYS A 487 -21.74 -19.02 28.09
C LYS A 487 -21.18 -19.33 26.70
N VAL A 488 -21.04 -18.33 25.83
CA VAL A 488 -20.64 -18.53 24.42
C VAL A 488 -19.26 -18.00 24.03
N TRP A 489 -18.54 -17.25 24.88
CA TRP A 489 -17.25 -16.64 24.53
C TRP A 489 -16.26 -17.67 23.96
N ASP A 490 -15.85 -17.49 22.70
CA ASP A 490 -14.91 -18.35 21.98
C ASP A 490 -14.21 -17.56 20.84
N PHE A 491 -13.94 -16.27 21.06
CA PHE A 491 -13.54 -15.35 19.98
C PHE A 491 -12.04 -15.38 19.62
N ASP A 492 -11.30 -16.35 20.16
CA ASP A 492 -9.96 -16.71 19.71
C ASP A 492 -9.94 -17.93 18.75
N THR A 493 -11.04 -18.71 18.61
CA THR A 493 -11.14 -19.76 17.59
C THR A 493 -12.38 -19.70 16.70
N SER A 494 -13.39 -18.92 17.08
CA SER A 494 -14.63 -18.73 16.32
C SER A 494 -15.01 -17.26 16.13
N ALA A 495 -15.83 -16.98 15.12
CA ALA A 495 -16.39 -15.65 14.87
C ALA A 495 -17.78 -15.46 15.50
N LEU A 496 -18.20 -14.21 15.70
CA LEU A 496 -19.54 -13.87 16.18
C LEU A 496 -20.51 -13.62 15.01
N VAL A 497 -21.68 -14.25 15.03
CA VAL A 497 -22.79 -13.99 14.11
C VAL A 497 -23.97 -13.42 14.92
N LEU A 498 -24.40 -12.21 14.59
CA LEU A 498 -25.56 -11.53 15.15
C LEU A 498 -26.68 -11.47 14.11
N LEU A 499 -27.80 -12.14 14.36
CA LEU A 499 -28.99 -12.09 13.51
C LEU A 499 -30.18 -11.50 14.25
N GLY A 500 -31.26 -11.19 13.53
CA GLY A 500 -32.55 -10.86 14.13
C GLY A 500 -32.95 -9.40 14.01
N GLU A 501 -33.78 -8.92 14.93
CA GLU A 501 -34.44 -7.61 14.91
C GLU A 501 -33.54 -6.40 14.63
N ALA A 502 -34.05 -5.49 13.80
CA ALA A 502 -33.46 -4.17 13.59
C ALA A 502 -33.58 -3.30 14.87
N GLY A 503 -32.74 -2.28 15.01
CA GLY A 503 -32.78 -1.36 16.16
C GLY A 503 -32.21 -1.91 17.48
N ALA A 504 -32.32 -3.22 17.74
CA ALA A 504 -31.94 -3.89 18.99
C ALA A 504 -30.49 -3.69 19.52
N GLY A 505 -29.60 -3.08 18.72
CA GLY A 505 -28.23 -2.75 19.12
C GLY A 505 -27.16 -3.77 18.69
N LYS A 506 -27.43 -4.62 17.67
CA LYS A 506 -26.42 -5.55 17.10
C LYS A 506 -25.11 -4.85 16.76
N SER A 507 -25.20 -3.70 16.08
CA SER A 507 -24.07 -2.90 15.59
C SER A 507 -23.13 -2.40 16.71
N PRO A 508 -23.59 -1.71 17.78
CA PRO A 508 -22.72 -1.39 18.90
C PRO A 508 -22.26 -2.62 19.69
N LEU A 509 -23.10 -3.66 19.84
CA LEU A 509 -22.71 -4.92 20.52
C LEU A 509 -21.51 -5.60 19.84
N GLY A 510 -21.58 -5.80 18.52
CA GLY A 510 -20.49 -6.42 17.75
C GLY A 510 -19.18 -5.64 17.83
N ARG A 511 -19.24 -4.29 17.78
CA ARG A 511 -18.08 -3.42 17.98
C ARG A 511 -17.46 -3.60 19.38
N SER A 512 -18.28 -3.61 20.43
CA SER A 512 -17.82 -3.77 21.82
C SER A 512 -17.18 -5.13 22.08
N VAL A 513 -17.79 -6.23 21.62
CA VAL A 513 -17.24 -7.59 21.79
C VAL A 513 -15.90 -7.75 21.06
N LEU A 514 -15.81 -7.27 19.81
CA LEU A 514 -14.55 -7.27 19.06
C LEU A 514 -13.48 -6.42 19.75
N MET A 515 -13.82 -5.20 20.16
CA MET A 515 -12.90 -4.30 20.85
C MET A 515 -12.36 -4.92 22.16
N ALA A 516 -13.22 -5.55 22.95
CA ALA A 516 -12.84 -6.24 24.17
C ALA A 516 -11.87 -7.41 23.91
N GLN A 517 -12.11 -8.21 22.85
CA GLN A 517 -11.19 -9.29 22.47
C GLN A 517 -9.86 -8.77 21.88
N VAL A 518 -9.84 -7.68 21.09
CA VAL A 518 -8.57 -7.16 20.54
C VAL A 518 -7.67 -6.52 21.59
N ARG A 519 -8.25 -5.88 22.62
CA ARG A 519 -7.50 -5.39 23.79
C ARG A 519 -6.84 -6.56 24.54
N HIS A 520 -7.57 -7.65 24.78
CA HIS A 520 -7.03 -8.85 25.41
C HIS A 520 -5.93 -9.49 24.54
N ASN A 521 -6.18 -9.62 23.23
CA ASN A 521 -5.19 -10.10 22.27
C ASN A 521 -3.94 -9.23 22.23
N GLN A 522 -4.06 -7.91 22.40
CA GLN A 522 -2.90 -7.01 22.40
C GLN A 522 -1.91 -7.41 23.50
N ILE A 523 -2.42 -7.67 24.71
CA ILE A 523 -1.64 -8.14 25.86
C ILE A 523 -1.15 -9.57 25.61
N ARG A 524 -2.05 -10.51 25.29
CA ARG A 524 -1.75 -11.95 25.09
C ARG A 524 -0.66 -12.21 24.05
N PHE A 525 -0.58 -11.39 23.00
CA PHE A 525 0.40 -11.53 21.91
C PHE A 525 1.48 -10.43 21.90
N SER A 526 1.61 -9.63 22.96
CA SER A 526 2.57 -8.51 23.06
C SER A 526 2.57 -7.58 21.83
N SER A 527 1.39 -7.29 21.30
CA SER A 527 1.22 -6.52 20.05
C SER A 527 1.50 -5.03 20.25
N ARG A 528 2.49 -4.53 19.50
CA ARG A 528 2.78 -3.08 19.42
C ARG A 528 1.70 -2.27 18.68
N GLN A 529 0.81 -2.92 17.92
CA GLN A 529 -0.33 -2.25 17.27
C GLN A 529 -1.40 -1.87 18.30
N LYS A 530 -1.93 -0.64 18.20
CA LYS A 530 -3.06 -0.14 18.99
C LYS A 530 -4.32 -0.97 18.69
N PRO A 531 -5.15 -1.34 19.70
CA PRO A 531 -6.38 -2.08 19.45
C PRO A 531 -7.32 -1.28 18.55
N CYS A 532 -7.83 -1.90 17.50
CA CYS A 532 -8.76 -1.25 16.57
C CYS A 532 -9.80 -2.23 16.02
N ILE A 533 -10.87 -1.68 15.44
CA ILE A 533 -11.84 -2.45 14.67
C ILE A 533 -12.06 -1.78 13.29
N ARG A 534 -12.17 -2.58 12.23
CA ARG A 534 -12.63 -2.14 10.90
C ARG A 534 -14.08 -2.56 10.75
N CYS A 535 -14.93 -1.65 10.28
CA CYS A 535 -16.37 -1.87 10.20
C CYS A 535 -16.91 -1.47 8.83
N THR A 536 -17.71 -2.33 8.20
CA THR A 536 -18.18 -2.17 6.82
C THR A 536 -19.38 -3.07 6.53
N PRO A 537 -20.34 -2.68 5.66
CA PRO A 537 -21.36 -3.59 5.14
C PRO A 537 -20.81 -4.58 4.09
N GLU A 538 -19.72 -4.21 3.39
CA GLU A 538 -19.13 -5.00 2.32
C GLU A 538 -17.76 -5.55 2.72
N ILE A 539 -17.59 -6.86 2.54
CA ILE A 539 -16.33 -7.58 2.80
C ILE A 539 -15.17 -7.05 1.98
N ASP A 540 -15.44 -6.51 0.78
CA ASP A 540 -14.42 -5.96 -0.12
C ASP A 540 -13.80 -4.65 0.39
N PHE A 541 -14.37 -3.99 1.38
CA PHE A 541 -13.75 -2.82 1.99
C PHE A 541 -12.68 -3.18 3.05
N LEU A 542 -12.56 -4.47 3.42
CA LEU A 542 -11.50 -5.01 4.28
C LEU A 542 -10.20 -5.34 3.50
N ARG A 543 -10.16 -5.06 2.19
CA ARG A 543 -9.00 -5.26 1.33
C ARG A 543 -7.89 -4.25 1.63
N GLY A 544 -6.79 -4.30 0.88
CA GLY A 544 -5.66 -3.34 0.97
C GLY A 544 -4.73 -3.54 2.17
N GLU A 545 -5.30 -3.77 3.36
CA GLU A 545 -4.56 -4.03 4.60
C GLU A 545 -4.84 -5.45 5.12
N GLN A 546 -3.77 -6.19 5.44
CA GLN A 546 -3.83 -7.47 6.12
C GLN A 546 -4.22 -7.29 7.59
N GLY A 547 -5.20 -8.07 8.06
CA GLY A 547 -5.60 -8.08 9.46
C GLY A 547 -4.55 -8.64 10.42
N HIS A 548 -4.63 -8.25 11.70
CA HIS A 548 -3.70 -8.66 12.76
C HIS A 548 -4.43 -8.92 14.08
N VAL A 549 -3.82 -9.64 15.03
CA VAL A 549 -4.49 -10.08 16.29
C VAL A 549 -5.12 -8.95 17.12
N ALA A 550 -4.58 -7.73 17.06
CA ALA A 550 -5.14 -6.52 17.69
C ALA A 550 -6.14 -5.73 16.80
N MET A 551 -6.69 -6.34 15.75
CA MET A 551 -7.68 -5.74 14.83
C MET A 551 -8.91 -6.62 14.68
N GLY A 552 -10.09 -6.08 14.97
CA GLY A 552 -11.36 -6.78 14.81
C GLY A 552 -12.03 -6.41 13.48
N ASP A 553 -12.36 -7.38 12.64
CA ASP A 553 -13.10 -7.12 11.40
C ASP A 553 -14.60 -7.39 11.60
N PHE A 554 -15.43 -6.38 11.36
CA PHE A 554 -16.89 -6.45 11.51
C PHE A 554 -17.60 -6.19 10.19
N LEU A 555 -18.40 -7.17 9.74
CA LEU A 555 -19.39 -6.95 8.69
C LEU A 555 -20.72 -6.51 9.31
N ASP A 556 -21.00 -5.21 9.29
CA ASP A 556 -22.14 -4.57 10.00
C ASP A 556 -23.19 -4.09 8.99
N ASP A 557 -24.47 -4.38 9.25
CA ASP A 557 -25.57 -4.25 8.27
C ASP A 557 -25.24 -4.87 6.90
N THR A 558 -24.51 -6.00 6.90
CA THR A 558 -24.32 -6.81 5.70
C THR A 558 -25.55 -7.67 5.42
N THR A 559 -25.53 -8.42 4.31
CA THR A 559 -26.54 -9.45 4.05
C THR A 559 -25.85 -10.73 3.62
N ILE A 560 -25.82 -11.70 4.53
CA ILE A 560 -24.99 -12.91 4.51
C ILE A 560 -25.27 -13.77 3.27
N LYS A 561 -26.52 -13.81 2.78
CA LYS A 561 -26.91 -14.60 1.59
C LYS A 561 -26.23 -14.18 0.27
N TRP A 562 -25.64 -12.99 0.20
CA TRP A 562 -24.82 -12.57 -0.95
C TRP A 562 -23.34 -12.96 -0.81
N LEU A 563 -22.87 -13.26 0.40
CA LEU A 563 -21.51 -13.75 0.61
C LEU A 563 -21.41 -15.19 0.13
N SER A 564 -20.48 -15.46 -0.79
CA SER A 564 -20.33 -16.84 -1.29
C SER A 564 -20.03 -17.80 -0.14
N ASN A 565 -20.58 -19.01 -0.26
CA ASN A 565 -20.41 -20.13 0.66
C ASN A 565 -18.94 -20.47 1.03
N LYS A 566 -17.96 -20.02 0.22
CA LYS A 566 -16.53 -20.06 0.52
C LYS A 566 -16.07 -18.85 1.35
N MET A 567 -16.41 -17.64 0.90
CA MET A 567 -16.02 -16.38 1.57
C MET A 567 -16.55 -16.30 3.00
N LEU A 568 -17.81 -16.69 3.23
CA LEU A 568 -18.40 -16.72 4.56
C LEU A 568 -17.66 -17.69 5.50
N LYS A 569 -17.32 -18.90 5.03
CA LYS A 569 -16.52 -19.85 5.82
C LYS A 569 -15.12 -19.29 6.11
N SER A 570 -14.47 -18.65 5.15
CA SER A 570 -13.15 -18.03 5.34
C SER A 570 -13.17 -16.86 6.32
N LEU A 571 -14.21 -16.01 6.28
CA LEU A 571 -14.44 -14.95 7.27
C LEU A 571 -14.57 -15.56 8.66
N LEU A 572 -15.43 -16.57 8.86
CA LEU A 572 -15.73 -17.10 10.18
C LEU A 572 -14.60 -17.97 10.79
N ASP A 573 -13.62 -18.44 10.00
CA ASP A 573 -12.54 -19.34 10.47
C ASP A 573 -11.41 -18.58 11.20
N VAL A 574 -11.66 -18.17 12.45
CA VAL A 574 -10.70 -17.45 13.30
C VAL A 574 -9.51 -18.31 13.71
N GLY A 575 -9.70 -19.63 13.85
CA GLY A 575 -8.65 -20.58 14.19
C GLY A 575 -7.68 -20.94 13.05
N LEU A 576 -7.95 -20.52 11.81
CA LEU A 576 -7.09 -20.80 10.65
C LEU A 576 -5.87 -19.84 10.60
N TYR A 577 -4.67 -20.39 10.37
CA TYR A 577 -3.41 -19.63 10.33
C TYR A 577 -3.47 -18.40 9.41
N GLU A 578 -3.95 -18.61 8.18
CA GLU A 578 -4.20 -17.58 7.18
C GLU A 578 -5.50 -17.89 6.44
N ALA A 579 -6.46 -16.97 6.48
CA ALA A 579 -7.72 -17.06 5.76
C ALA A 579 -7.80 -15.93 4.72
N MET A 580 -8.32 -16.24 3.51
CA MET A 580 -8.44 -15.25 2.43
C MET A 580 -9.73 -15.38 1.63
N SER A 581 -10.37 -14.24 1.34
CA SER A 581 -11.38 -14.15 0.27
C SER A 581 -10.68 -13.79 -1.04
N TRP A 582 -10.61 -14.75 -1.98
CA TRP A 582 -9.76 -14.61 -3.16
C TRP A 582 -10.43 -13.79 -4.26
N ALA A 583 -9.87 -12.61 -4.53
CA ALA A 583 -10.13 -11.81 -5.71
C ALA A 583 -8.80 -11.52 -6.43
N ARG A 584 -8.82 -11.38 -7.76
CA ARG A 584 -7.62 -11.33 -8.61
C ARG A 584 -6.62 -10.23 -8.25
N TRP A 585 -7.08 -9.13 -7.65
CA TRP A 585 -6.25 -8.03 -7.17
C TRP A 585 -6.83 -7.54 -5.83
N GLY A 586 -6.00 -7.52 -4.79
CA GLY A 586 -6.44 -7.21 -3.41
C GLY A 586 -7.43 -8.24 -2.86
N ALA A 587 -6.94 -9.33 -2.30
CA ALA A 587 -7.74 -10.22 -1.45
C ALA A 587 -7.92 -9.60 -0.05
N VAL A 588 -9.00 -9.92 0.65
CA VAL A 588 -9.01 -9.74 2.11
C VAL A 588 -8.19 -10.86 2.72
N LYS A 589 -7.29 -10.53 3.66
CA LYS A 589 -6.46 -11.48 4.37
C LYS A 589 -6.65 -11.31 5.87
N TRP A 590 -7.08 -12.39 6.52
CA TRP A 590 -7.18 -12.52 7.97
C TRP A 590 -6.10 -13.46 8.50
N VAL A 591 -5.66 -13.23 9.73
CA VAL A 591 -4.73 -14.11 10.45
C VAL A 591 -5.42 -14.88 11.57
N GLN A 592 -4.74 -15.90 12.09
CA GLN A 592 -5.17 -16.66 13.27
C GLN A 592 -5.44 -15.75 14.47
N ASN A 593 -6.43 -16.11 15.29
CA ASN A 593 -6.84 -15.38 16.50
C ASN A 593 -7.31 -13.93 16.26
N GLN A 594 -7.36 -13.46 15.01
CA GLN A 594 -7.95 -12.16 14.66
C GLN A 594 -9.46 -12.21 14.91
N PRO A 595 -10.03 -11.39 15.82
CA PRO A 595 -11.45 -11.42 16.13
C PRO A 595 -12.27 -10.94 14.93
N ARG A 596 -13.38 -11.63 14.65
CA ARG A 596 -14.24 -11.35 13.49
C ARG A 596 -15.70 -11.48 13.86
N ALA A 597 -16.53 -10.58 13.33
CA ALA A 597 -17.98 -10.63 13.53
C ALA A 597 -18.76 -10.29 12.26
N VAL A 598 -20.03 -10.68 12.24
CA VAL A 598 -21.01 -10.30 11.22
C VAL A 598 -22.37 -10.03 11.86
N ALA A 599 -23.04 -8.98 11.40
CA ALA A 599 -24.42 -8.64 11.76
C ALA A 599 -25.29 -8.53 10.50
N ASP A 600 -26.44 -9.19 10.54
CA ASP A 600 -27.46 -9.20 9.48
C ASP A 600 -28.84 -9.05 10.15
N ASN A 601 -29.81 -8.47 9.44
CA ASN A 601 -31.20 -8.34 9.88
C ASN A 601 -32.07 -9.51 9.38
N THR A 602 -31.55 -10.38 8.49
CA THR A 602 -32.31 -11.45 7.84
C THR A 602 -32.49 -12.68 8.76
N PHE A 603 -33.74 -13.05 9.03
CA PHE A 603 -34.15 -14.33 9.66
C PHE A 603 -35.56 -14.73 9.17
N ASP A 604 -36.14 -15.80 9.71
CA ASP A 604 -37.50 -16.26 9.42
C ASP A 604 -38.48 -15.74 10.50
N GLU A 605 -39.01 -14.53 10.29
CA GLU A 605 -39.99 -13.87 11.17
C GLU A 605 -41.31 -14.65 11.29
N ASP A 606 -41.70 -15.38 10.24
CA ASP A 606 -42.91 -16.21 10.21
C ASP A 606 -42.72 -17.60 10.88
N TYR A 607 -41.50 -17.96 11.30
CA TYR A 607 -41.22 -19.30 11.82
C TYR A 607 -41.80 -19.54 13.22
N LYS A 608 -43.01 -20.08 13.25
CA LYS A 608 -43.68 -20.52 14.49
C LYS A 608 -42.97 -21.74 15.09
N VAL A 609 -42.07 -21.44 16.03
CA VAL A 609 -41.42 -22.39 16.93
C VAL A 609 -42.48 -23.25 17.63
N LYS A 610 -42.36 -24.58 17.49
CA LYS A 610 -43.28 -25.59 18.03
C LYS A 610 -43.01 -25.90 19.50
N THR A 611 -41.80 -25.61 19.96
CA THR A 611 -41.41 -25.75 21.37
C THR A 611 -41.99 -24.60 22.20
N GLU A 612 -42.95 -24.92 23.09
CA GLU A 612 -43.64 -24.03 24.05
C GLU A 612 -42.71 -22.97 24.70
N SER A 613 -43.10 -21.68 24.69
CA SER A 613 -42.19 -20.54 24.99
C SER A 613 -41.39 -20.73 26.29
N PHE A 614 -42.07 -21.09 27.38
CA PHE A 614 -41.50 -21.31 28.71
C PHE A 614 -40.35 -22.33 28.79
N LEU A 615 -40.16 -23.17 27.76
CA LEU A 615 -39.03 -24.10 27.71
C LEU A 615 -37.73 -23.34 27.35
N PRO A 616 -36.67 -23.45 28.18
CA PRO A 616 -35.44 -22.63 28.07
C PRO A 616 -34.51 -23.04 26.93
N SER A 617 -34.93 -23.97 26.06
CA SER A 617 -34.17 -24.36 24.86
C SER A 617 -35.06 -24.99 23.80
N VAL A 618 -34.69 -24.81 22.52
CA VAL A 618 -35.37 -25.41 21.36
C VAL A 618 -34.52 -26.51 20.70
N PRO A 619 -35.11 -27.46 19.95
CA PRO A 619 -34.36 -28.36 19.09
C PRO A 619 -33.50 -27.59 18.08
N HIS A 620 -32.33 -28.14 17.76
CA HIS A 620 -31.41 -27.56 16.79
C HIS A 620 -32.02 -27.38 15.39
N GLU A 621 -32.98 -28.22 15.00
CA GLU A 621 -33.69 -28.09 13.72
C GLU A 621 -34.61 -26.87 13.68
N GLU A 622 -35.36 -26.59 14.76
CA GLU A 622 -36.21 -25.40 14.86
C GLU A 622 -35.36 -24.13 14.74
N PHE A 623 -34.28 -24.03 15.52
CA PHE A 623 -33.31 -22.92 15.40
C PHE A 623 -32.67 -22.81 14.02
N SER A 624 -32.36 -23.94 13.38
CA SER A 624 -31.77 -23.95 12.03
C SER A 624 -32.74 -23.45 10.96
N ASN A 625 -34.05 -23.55 11.18
CA ASN A 625 -35.05 -22.96 10.31
C ASN A 625 -35.15 -21.44 10.52
N ILE A 626 -35.22 -20.96 11.78
CA ILE A 626 -35.25 -19.52 12.10
C ILE A 626 -34.13 -18.76 11.38
N ILE A 627 -32.90 -19.28 11.38
CA ILE A 627 -31.76 -18.58 10.76
C ILE A 627 -31.62 -18.85 9.25
N LYS A 628 -32.42 -19.73 8.67
CA LYS A 628 -32.22 -20.23 7.29
C LYS A 628 -32.27 -19.12 6.22
N PRO A 629 -33.15 -18.10 6.29
CA PRO A 629 -33.21 -17.04 5.28
C PRO A 629 -31.96 -16.14 5.20
N ALA A 630 -31.11 -16.15 6.24
CA ALA A 630 -29.83 -15.42 6.23
C ALA A 630 -28.83 -15.97 5.20
N PHE A 631 -29.07 -17.16 4.65
CA PHE A 631 -28.13 -17.86 3.77
C PHE A 631 -28.68 -18.04 2.34
N GLY A 632 -27.80 -18.37 1.40
CA GLY A 632 -28.19 -18.67 0.02
C GLY A 632 -29.11 -19.90 -0.06
N PRO A 633 -30.07 -19.95 -1.01
CA PRO A 633 -31.02 -21.07 -1.14
C PRO A 633 -30.35 -22.40 -1.55
N ASP A 634 -29.09 -22.35 -2.01
CA ASP A 634 -28.23 -23.49 -2.32
C ASP A 634 -27.58 -24.14 -1.08
N ILE A 635 -27.75 -23.56 0.12
CA ILE A 635 -26.93 -23.95 1.27
C ILE A 635 -27.27 -25.37 1.79
N THR A 636 -26.29 -26.27 1.68
CA THR A 636 -26.45 -27.66 2.12
C THR A 636 -26.22 -27.82 3.63
N LYS A 637 -26.72 -28.90 4.22
CA LYS A 637 -26.45 -29.25 5.64
C LYS A 637 -24.94 -29.29 5.96
N ALA A 638 -24.10 -29.71 5.01
CA ALA A 638 -22.64 -29.70 5.18
C ALA A 638 -22.05 -28.29 5.20
N HIS A 639 -22.67 -27.33 4.51
CA HIS A 639 -22.28 -25.92 4.57
C HIS A 639 -22.72 -25.26 5.87
N MET A 640 -23.96 -25.49 6.30
CA MET A 640 -24.44 -25.05 7.63
C MET A 640 -23.58 -25.60 8.76
N ASN A 641 -23.30 -26.91 8.79
CA ASN A 641 -22.43 -27.51 9.81
C ASN A 641 -21.01 -26.93 9.80
N ALA A 642 -20.48 -26.58 8.63
CA ALA A 642 -19.16 -25.94 8.51
C ALA A 642 -19.14 -24.48 9.00
N ILE A 643 -20.27 -23.77 8.93
CA ILE A 643 -20.48 -22.43 9.50
C ILE A 643 -20.66 -22.55 11.02
N PHE A 644 -21.58 -23.41 11.47
CA PHE A 644 -21.83 -23.73 12.88
C PHE A 644 -20.59 -24.16 13.66
N LYS A 645 -19.63 -24.85 13.02
CA LYS A 645 -18.32 -25.18 13.64
C LYS A 645 -17.47 -23.93 13.93
N ARG A 646 -17.60 -22.89 13.12
CA ARG A 646 -16.74 -21.70 13.07
C ARG A 646 -17.33 -20.48 13.77
N SER A 647 -18.60 -20.50 14.16
CA SER A 647 -19.23 -19.31 14.72
C SER A 647 -20.17 -19.57 15.88
N VAL A 648 -20.07 -18.65 16.84
CA VAL A 648 -21.10 -18.36 17.85
C VAL A 648 -22.25 -17.63 17.15
N PHE A 649 -23.49 -17.99 17.48
CA PHE A 649 -24.67 -17.24 17.06
C PHE A 649 -25.35 -16.61 18.26
N VAL A 650 -25.80 -15.36 18.10
CA VAL A 650 -26.86 -14.75 18.91
C VAL A 650 -27.93 -14.24 17.95
N VAL A 651 -29.18 -14.63 18.18
CA VAL A 651 -30.33 -14.32 17.32
C VAL A 651 -31.41 -13.70 18.18
N ASN A 652 -31.93 -12.55 17.76
CA ASN A 652 -32.92 -11.78 18.50
C ASN A 652 -34.23 -11.72 17.69
N THR A 653 -35.31 -12.29 18.20
CA THR A 653 -36.65 -12.09 17.62
C THR A 653 -37.47 -11.21 18.56
N ASP A 654 -38.53 -10.60 18.03
CA ASP A 654 -39.72 -10.06 18.72
C ASP A 654 -39.96 -10.47 20.19
N THR A 655 -39.76 -11.76 20.53
CA THR A 655 -40.10 -12.41 21.80
C THR A 655 -38.91 -13.07 22.50
N HIS A 656 -37.84 -13.44 21.79
CA HIS A 656 -36.82 -14.34 22.33
C HIS A 656 -35.39 -14.06 21.83
N ILE A 657 -34.42 -14.18 22.74
CA ILE A 657 -33.00 -14.30 22.40
C ILE A 657 -32.60 -15.77 22.36
N TYR A 658 -32.10 -16.24 21.22
CA TYR A 658 -31.47 -17.56 21.05
C TYR A 658 -29.95 -17.40 21.01
N TYR A 659 -29.21 -18.32 21.63
CA TYR A 659 -27.74 -18.29 21.57
C TYR A 659 -27.11 -19.69 21.44
N ARG A 660 -26.09 -19.79 20.59
CA ARG A 660 -25.42 -21.06 20.26
C ARG A 660 -23.90 -20.91 20.27
N LYS A 661 -23.20 -21.78 20.99
CA LYS A 661 -21.73 -21.89 20.95
C LYS A 661 -21.24 -22.37 19.56
N ALA A 662 -20.01 -22.05 19.19
CA ALA A 662 -19.35 -22.69 18.06
C ALA A 662 -19.20 -24.20 18.29
N GLY A 663 -19.36 -25.02 17.24
CA GLY A 663 -19.24 -26.48 17.33
C GLY A 663 -20.05 -27.24 16.27
N ILE A 664 -19.80 -28.55 16.13
CA ILE A 664 -20.51 -29.43 15.18
C ILE A 664 -21.79 -30.06 15.75
N ASN A 665 -22.00 -29.95 17.06
CA ASN A 665 -23.12 -30.60 17.74
C ASN A 665 -24.47 -30.04 17.31
N GLN A 666 -25.49 -30.91 17.34
CA GLN A 666 -26.90 -30.59 17.13
C GLN A 666 -27.67 -30.53 18.48
N ASP A 667 -26.99 -30.07 19.54
CA ASP A 667 -27.53 -29.92 20.90
C ASP A 667 -28.74 -28.96 20.91
N ARG A 668 -29.61 -29.07 21.93
CA ARG A 668 -30.71 -28.09 22.11
C ARG A 668 -30.12 -26.69 22.28
N ILE A 669 -30.70 -25.72 21.59
CA ILE A 669 -30.23 -24.33 21.56
C ILE A 669 -30.91 -23.55 22.69
N PRO A 670 -30.17 -23.03 23.67
CA PRO A 670 -30.73 -22.19 24.72
C PRO A 670 -31.44 -20.94 24.17
N ARG A 671 -32.50 -20.53 24.86
CA ARG A 671 -33.16 -19.25 24.64
C ARG A 671 -33.53 -18.55 25.96
N ILE A 672 -33.82 -17.26 25.87
CA ILE A 672 -34.40 -16.46 26.95
C ILE A 672 -35.59 -15.69 26.36
N GLU A 673 -36.74 -15.76 27.01
CA GLU A 673 -37.92 -14.96 26.66
C GLU A 673 -37.69 -13.51 27.12
N ILE A 674 -37.49 -12.62 26.16
CA ILE A 674 -37.23 -11.19 26.38
C ILE A 674 -37.92 -10.44 25.22
N PRO A 675 -39.19 -10.02 25.37
CA PRO A 675 -39.90 -9.31 24.31
C PRO A 675 -39.23 -7.98 23.95
N ASN A 676 -39.06 -7.70 22.66
CA ASN A 676 -38.40 -6.52 22.11
C ASN A 676 -37.00 -6.27 22.70
N ALA A 677 -36.19 -7.32 22.81
CA ALA A 677 -34.90 -7.29 23.52
C ALA A 677 -33.90 -6.26 22.96
N GLU A 678 -33.57 -5.24 23.76
CA GLU A 678 -32.47 -4.31 23.50
C GLU A 678 -31.19 -4.75 24.20
N TYR A 679 -30.05 -4.80 23.51
CA TYR A 679 -28.78 -5.20 24.13
C TYR A 679 -28.18 -4.13 25.05
N MET A 680 -28.48 -2.86 24.82
CA MET A 680 -27.83 -1.71 25.49
C MET A 680 -28.70 -1.10 26.56
N THR A 681 -28.08 -0.77 27.71
CA THR A 681 -28.70 0.10 28.73
C THR A 681 -28.86 1.52 28.20
N ASP A 682 -29.71 2.35 28.82
CA ASP A 682 -29.91 3.73 28.37
C ASP A 682 -28.63 4.58 28.43
N ALA A 683 -27.72 4.31 29.38
CA ALA A 683 -26.39 4.91 29.41
C ALA A 683 -25.54 4.49 28.19
N GLY A 684 -25.64 3.23 27.77
CA GLY A 684 -25.04 2.74 26.53
C GLY A 684 -25.65 3.39 25.27
N LYS A 685 -26.99 3.48 25.20
CA LYS A 685 -27.72 4.14 24.10
C LYS A 685 -27.32 5.61 23.96
N ALA A 686 -27.28 6.36 25.07
CA ALA A 686 -26.92 7.77 25.08
C ALA A 686 -25.49 8.00 24.57
N LEU A 687 -24.52 7.22 25.06
CA LEU A 687 -23.13 7.30 24.62
C LEU A 687 -22.95 6.88 23.14
N TYR A 688 -23.73 5.90 22.67
CA TYR A 688 -23.73 5.51 21.26
C TYR A 688 -24.36 6.58 20.35
N GLY A 689 -25.39 7.29 20.81
CA GLY A 689 -25.95 8.47 20.13
C GLY A 689 -24.88 9.53 19.88
N VAL A 690 -24.21 9.98 20.95
CA VAL A 690 -23.09 10.93 20.88
C VAL A 690 -21.99 10.45 19.92
N PHE A 691 -21.68 9.15 19.89
CA PHE A 691 -20.70 8.60 18.94
C PHE A 691 -21.18 8.65 17.47
N LYS A 692 -22.46 8.35 17.22
CA LYS A 692 -23.07 8.44 15.87
C LYS A 692 -23.08 9.87 15.36
N ASP A 693 -23.35 10.84 16.23
CA ASP A 693 -23.37 12.28 15.90
C ASP A 693 -21.97 12.89 15.72
N GLY A 694 -20.93 12.05 15.61
CA GLY A 694 -19.55 12.45 15.35
C GLY A 694 -18.71 12.68 16.62
N GLY A 695 -19.32 12.67 17.81
CA GLY A 695 -18.63 12.86 19.08
C GLY A 695 -17.61 11.75 19.37
N ARG A 696 -16.46 12.14 19.96
CA ARG A 696 -15.37 11.22 20.35
C ARG A 696 -15.06 11.29 21.84
N LEU A 697 -16.05 11.70 22.63
CA LEU A 697 -15.95 11.74 24.09
C LEU A 697 -15.90 10.31 24.64
N LEU A 698 -14.85 10.02 25.40
CA LEU A 698 -14.78 8.84 26.26
C LEU A 698 -15.49 9.16 27.58
N PRO A 699 -16.20 8.22 28.22
CA PRO A 699 -16.80 8.45 29.54
C PRO A 699 -15.71 8.69 30.61
N PRO A 700 -15.96 9.48 31.66
CA PRO A 700 -14.91 9.85 32.64
C PRO A 700 -14.25 8.66 33.35
N ASP A 701 -14.97 7.54 33.48
CA ASP A 701 -14.52 6.30 34.10
C ASP A 701 -14.01 5.25 33.08
N PHE A 702 -13.85 5.62 31.79
CA PHE A 702 -13.51 4.71 30.68
C PHE A 702 -12.36 3.74 31.02
N ASN A 703 -11.26 4.23 31.60
CA ASN A 703 -10.11 3.38 31.93
C ASN A 703 -10.41 2.35 33.04
N ALA A 704 -11.32 2.66 33.98
CA ALA A 704 -11.79 1.69 34.97
C ALA A 704 -12.79 0.69 34.36
N GLN A 705 -13.65 1.15 33.43
CA GLN A 705 -14.56 0.29 32.68
C GLN A 705 -13.83 -0.70 31.78
N VAL A 706 -12.82 -0.24 31.03
CA VAL A 706 -11.93 -1.09 30.23
C VAL A 706 -11.17 -2.08 31.13
N ARG A 707 -10.71 -1.67 32.32
CA ARG A 707 -10.06 -2.62 33.25
C ARG A 707 -11.01 -3.75 33.65
N ARG A 708 -12.25 -3.45 34.03
CA ARG A 708 -13.28 -4.47 34.38
C ARG A 708 -13.61 -5.39 33.20
N GLU A 709 -13.76 -4.83 32.00
CA GLU A 709 -13.92 -5.58 30.75
C GLU A 709 -12.76 -6.58 30.55
N GLN A 710 -11.51 -6.12 30.67
CA GLN A 710 -10.33 -6.93 30.43
C GLN A 710 -10.07 -7.99 31.51
N GLU A 711 -10.37 -7.70 32.77
CA GLU A 711 -10.35 -8.69 33.86
C GLU A 711 -11.38 -9.82 33.62
N TRP A 712 -12.57 -9.47 33.12
CA TRP A 712 -13.63 -10.44 32.84
C TRP A 712 -13.31 -11.28 31.58
N VAL A 713 -12.95 -10.64 30.46
CA VAL A 713 -12.56 -11.32 29.22
C VAL A 713 -11.37 -12.26 29.45
N SER A 714 -10.37 -11.85 30.23
CA SER A 714 -9.22 -12.71 30.50
C SER A 714 -9.60 -13.97 31.28
N LYS A 715 -10.49 -13.87 32.27
CA LYS A 715 -11.06 -15.04 32.98
C LYS A 715 -11.86 -15.95 32.05
N LEU A 716 -12.65 -15.39 31.12
CA LEU A 716 -13.38 -16.18 30.12
C LEU A 716 -12.46 -16.92 29.15
N VAL A 717 -11.43 -16.23 28.64
CA VAL A 717 -10.45 -16.82 27.71
C VAL A 717 -9.61 -17.89 28.41
N GLU A 718 -9.17 -17.66 29.65
CA GLU A 718 -8.44 -18.67 30.44
C GLU A 718 -9.31 -19.91 30.69
N LYS A 719 -10.55 -19.71 31.16
CA LYS A 719 -11.55 -20.79 31.36
C LYS A 719 -11.76 -21.61 30.09
N ARG A 720 -11.85 -20.96 28.91
CA ARG A 720 -11.95 -21.66 27.62
C ARG A 720 -10.67 -22.39 27.23
N GLN A 721 -9.49 -21.82 27.49
CA GLN A 721 -8.23 -22.53 27.26
C GLN A 721 -8.13 -23.78 28.14
N GLN A 722 -8.52 -23.68 29.41
CA GLN A 722 -8.61 -24.83 30.33
C GLN A 722 -9.64 -25.87 29.84
N GLU A 723 -10.86 -25.47 29.45
CA GLU A 723 -11.89 -26.36 28.86
C GLU A 723 -11.40 -27.05 27.57
N ARG A 724 -10.53 -26.40 26.78
CA ARG A 724 -9.95 -26.96 25.55
C ARG A 724 -8.69 -27.79 25.76
N ARG A 725 -8.03 -27.72 26.93
CA ARG A 725 -6.81 -28.51 27.20
C ARG A 725 -7.16 -29.99 27.01
N PRO A 726 -6.38 -30.74 26.21
CA PRO A 726 -6.70 -32.13 25.94
C PRO A 726 -6.62 -32.91 27.24
N ASP A 727 -7.74 -33.52 27.66
CA ASP A 727 -7.79 -34.43 28.80
C ASP A 727 -6.90 -35.64 28.50
N HIS A 728 -5.64 -35.54 28.94
CA HIS A 728 -4.60 -36.51 28.65
C HIS A 728 -4.89 -37.85 29.34
N GLN A 729 -5.54 -37.82 30.51
CA GLN A 729 -5.94 -39.05 31.22
C GLN A 729 -7.05 -39.76 30.43
N LYS A 730 -8.07 -39.06 29.96
CA LYS A 730 -9.14 -39.64 29.14
C LYS A 730 -8.66 -40.07 27.75
N ARG A 731 -7.70 -39.34 27.15
CA ARG A 731 -7.01 -39.79 25.92
C ARG A 731 -6.22 -41.06 26.15
N LEU A 732 -5.49 -41.18 27.26
CA LEU A 732 -4.80 -42.42 27.65
C LEU A 732 -5.78 -43.56 27.90
N GLN A 733 -6.87 -43.33 28.66
CA GLN A 733 -7.91 -44.34 28.93
C GLN A 733 -8.59 -44.82 27.63
N VAL A 734 -8.89 -43.92 26.69
CA VAL A 734 -9.45 -44.29 25.38
C VAL A 734 -8.43 -45.05 24.53
N ARG A 735 -7.14 -44.69 24.58
CA ARG A 735 -6.06 -45.46 23.92
C ARG A 735 -5.92 -46.85 24.54
N GLU A 736 -5.93 -46.95 25.86
CA GLU A 736 -5.86 -48.18 26.66
C GLU A 736 -7.08 -49.09 26.42
N ALA A 737 -8.27 -48.52 26.21
CA ALA A 737 -9.49 -49.25 25.88
C ALA A 737 -9.55 -49.73 24.41
N LEU A 738 -9.02 -48.94 23.46
CA LEU A 738 -9.10 -49.24 22.02
C LEU A 738 -7.94 -50.10 21.50
N PHE A 739 -6.74 -49.93 22.05
CA PHE A 739 -5.51 -50.60 21.59
C PHE A 739 -4.92 -51.55 22.65
N GLY A 740 -5.63 -51.71 23.78
CA GLY A 740 -5.09 -52.33 24.99
C GLY A 740 -4.18 -51.38 25.76
N ARG A 741 -3.96 -51.68 27.03
CA ARG A 741 -2.87 -51.06 27.80
C ARG A 741 -1.57 -51.35 27.06
N GLU A 742 -0.88 -50.30 26.59
CA GLU A 742 0.49 -50.45 26.11
C GLU A 742 1.28 -51.14 27.24
N PRO A 743 1.87 -52.32 27.00
CA PRO A 743 2.55 -53.05 28.06
C PRO A 743 3.61 -52.12 28.62
N THR A 744 3.53 -51.83 29.93
CA THR A 744 4.48 -50.96 30.64
C THR A 744 5.85 -51.60 30.57
N SER A 745 6.54 -51.32 29.48
CA SER A 745 7.60 -52.20 29.02
C SER A 745 8.78 -52.03 29.95
N SER A 746 9.22 -53.15 30.51
CA SER A 746 10.64 -53.42 30.72
C SER A 746 11.35 -53.43 29.36
N GLU A 747 11.32 -52.28 28.64
CA GLU A 747 12.16 -52.08 27.47
C GLU A 747 13.59 -52.28 27.97
N PRO A 748 14.34 -53.28 27.46
CA PRO A 748 15.63 -53.60 28.03
C PRO A 748 16.48 -52.35 28.06
N LEU A 749 17.10 -52.03 29.22
CA LEU A 749 17.69 -50.71 29.52
C LEU A 749 18.51 -50.14 28.35
N HIS A 750 19.20 -51.01 27.62
CA HIS A 750 19.95 -50.76 26.40
C HIS A 750 19.18 -50.07 25.25
N ARG A 751 17.88 -50.38 25.03
CA ARG A 751 17.03 -49.69 24.02
C ARG A 751 16.67 -48.28 24.46
N ARG A 752 16.31 -48.10 25.74
CA ARG A 752 16.05 -46.80 26.34
C ARG A 752 17.30 -45.91 26.26
N ILE A 753 18.45 -46.42 26.70
CA ILE A 753 19.76 -45.77 26.57
C ILE A 753 20.05 -45.40 25.10
N LYS A 754 19.78 -46.31 24.14
CA LYS A 754 20.02 -46.02 22.71
C LYS A 754 19.08 -44.93 22.17
N ARG A 755 17.85 -44.81 22.66
CA ARG A 755 16.93 -43.69 22.34
C ARG A 755 17.38 -42.38 22.99
N GLU A 756 17.75 -42.42 24.27
CA GLU A 756 18.24 -41.24 25.01
C GLU A 756 19.56 -40.72 24.40
N GLN A 757 20.48 -41.61 24.00
CA GLN A 757 21.70 -41.26 23.26
C GLN A 757 21.41 -40.71 21.86
N ALA A 758 20.43 -41.27 21.13
CA ALA A 758 20.02 -40.73 19.83
C ALA A 758 19.38 -39.34 19.94
N GLY A 759 18.56 -39.12 20.98
CA GLY A 759 17.99 -37.82 21.33
C GLY A 759 19.07 -36.79 21.67
N ALA A 760 19.95 -37.13 22.63
CA ALA A 760 21.08 -36.26 23.01
C ALA A 760 22.03 -35.96 21.85
N HIS A 761 22.26 -36.90 20.94
CA HIS A 761 23.03 -36.65 19.71
C HIS A 761 22.30 -35.71 18.74
N ALA A 762 21.00 -35.91 18.52
CA ALA A 762 20.20 -35.02 17.68
C ALA A 762 20.12 -33.59 18.26
N GLU A 763 19.97 -33.46 19.58
CA GLU A 763 19.99 -32.19 20.29
C GLU A 763 21.37 -31.51 20.22
N ALA A 764 22.46 -32.26 20.42
CA ALA A 764 23.82 -31.73 20.29
C ALA A 764 24.14 -31.27 18.85
N VAL A 765 23.64 -31.98 17.84
CA VAL A 765 23.72 -31.55 16.42
C VAL A 765 22.88 -30.29 16.18
N SER A 766 21.65 -30.23 16.70
CA SER A 766 20.77 -29.06 16.62
C SER A 766 21.40 -27.83 17.29
N LYS A 767 21.96 -27.99 18.49
CA LYS A 767 22.64 -26.92 19.25
C LYS A 767 23.87 -26.41 18.50
N LYS A 768 24.72 -27.30 17.98
CA LYS A 768 25.86 -26.92 17.10
C LYS A 768 25.40 -26.19 15.84
N ALA A 769 24.33 -26.64 15.18
CA ALA A 769 23.78 -25.98 14.00
C ALA A 769 23.24 -24.58 14.33
N ARG A 770 22.59 -24.39 15.48
CA ARG A 770 22.15 -23.07 15.99
C ARG A 770 23.33 -22.15 16.29
N THR A 771 24.42 -22.66 16.89
CA THR A 771 25.67 -21.89 17.11
C THR A 771 26.28 -21.45 15.78
N TRP A 772 26.54 -22.37 14.85
CA TRP A 772 27.06 -22.06 13.51
C TRP A 772 26.18 -21.07 12.74
N ALA A 773 24.85 -21.24 12.78
CA ALA A 773 23.93 -20.30 12.13
C ALA A 773 23.92 -18.90 12.77
N THR A 774 24.37 -18.77 14.01
CA THR A 774 24.56 -17.48 14.70
C THR A 774 25.92 -16.87 14.36
N GLU A 775 26.98 -17.67 14.39
CA GLU A 775 28.33 -17.26 13.99
C GLU A 775 28.36 -16.78 12.53
N LEU A 776 27.74 -17.51 11.60
CA LEU A 776 27.62 -17.15 10.18
C LEU A 776 26.82 -15.85 9.95
N LYS A 777 25.89 -15.49 10.84
CA LYS A 777 25.16 -14.22 10.80
C LYS A 777 25.97 -13.05 11.38
N ALA A 778 26.87 -13.33 12.33
CA ALA A 778 27.77 -12.33 12.91
C ALA A 778 28.99 -12.04 12.03
N SER A 779 29.52 -13.06 11.33
CA SER A 779 30.70 -12.95 10.48
C SER A 779 30.42 -12.18 9.18
N LYS A 780 31.01 -11.00 9.01
CA LYS A 780 30.98 -10.24 7.73
C LYS A 780 31.96 -10.75 6.66
N SER A 781 32.64 -11.87 6.91
CA SER A 781 33.61 -12.49 6.00
C SER A 781 32.92 -13.35 4.94
N VAL A 782 33.26 -13.11 3.66
CA VAL A 782 32.90 -14.04 2.58
C VAL A 782 33.68 -15.35 2.77
N ILE A 783 32.98 -16.47 2.84
CA ILE A 783 33.60 -17.80 2.88
C ILE A 783 33.89 -18.23 1.44
N ASP A 784 35.17 -18.32 1.10
CA ASP A 784 35.64 -19.00 -0.11
C ASP A 784 35.57 -20.52 0.10
N LEU A 785 34.89 -21.22 -0.82
CA LEU A 785 34.68 -22.67 -0.77
C LEU A 785 35.61 -23.43 -1.74
N ASP A 786 36.35 -22.74 -2.61
CA ASP A 786 37.22 -23.36 -3.61
C ASP A 786 38.67 -23.57 -3.11
N THR A 787 39.02 -23.02 -1.94
CA THR A 787 40.33 -23.21 -1.31
C THR A 787 40.43 -24.57 -0.58
N PRO A 788 41.34 -25.49 -0.97
CA PRO A 788 41.47 -26.81 -0.34
C PRO A 788 42.06 -26.73 1.09
N PRO A 789 41.67 -27.63 2.00
CA PRO A 789 42.02 -27.53 3.42
C PRO A 789 43.52 -27.72 3.67
N ARG A 790 44.17 -26.67 4.20
CA ARG A 790 45.53 -26.78 4.77
C ARG A 790 45.50 -27.72 5.99
N ARG A 791 46.33 -28.76 5.97
CA ARG A 791 46.65 -29.54 7.18
C ARG A 791 47.38 -28.66 8.17
N SER A 792 46.82 -28.45 9.36
CA SER A 792 47.50 -27.79 10.48
C SER A 792 48.40 -28.77 11.23
N SER A 793 49.60 -28.31 11.57
CA SER A 793 50.55 -28.98 12.47
C SER A 793 50.44 -28.40 13.88
N GLU A 794 50.50 -29.27 14.89
CA GLU A 794 50.77 -29.09 16.33
C GLU A 794 50.33 -27.80 17.07
N PRO A 795 49.65 -27.92 18.23
CA PRO A 795 49.29 -26.76 19.05
C PRO A 795 50.48 -26.24 19.88
N ALA A 796 50.85 -24.97 19.67
CA ALA A 796 51.76 -24.27 20.57
C ALA A 796 51.11 -24.00 21.93
N ARG A 797 51.85 -24.19 23.03
CA ARG A 797 51.41 -23.82 24.38
C ARG A 797 51.26 -22.31 24.51
N LEU A 798 50.11 -21.85 25.00
CA LEU A 798 49.93 -20.48 25.50
C LEU A 798 50.00 -20.47 27.04
N VAL A 799 50.65 -19.44 27.58
CA VAL A 799 50.90 -19.29 29.01
C VAL A 799 49.73 -18.57 29.69
N HIS A 800 49.26 -19.11 30.80
CA HIS A 800 48.24 -18.46 31.62
C HIS A 800 48.87 -17.39 32.52
N VAL A 801 48.39 -16.15 32.39
CA VAL A 801 48.58 -15.09 33.38
C VAL A 801 47.21 -14.80 34.02
N PRO A 802 47.08 -14.82 35.36
CA PRO A 802 45.88 -14.36 36.04
C PRO A 802 45.96 -12.86 36.37
N ASN A 803 44.83 -12.18 36.41
CA ASN A 803 44.67 -10.91 37.12
C ASN A 803 43.23 -10.86 37.69
N PRO A 804 43.00 -10.29 38.89
CA PRO A 804 41.83 -10.66 39.70
C PRO A 804 40.65 -9.69 39.59
N ASP A 805 39.53 -10.15 40.16
CA ASP A 805 38.48 -9.41 40.87
C ASP A 805 37.97 -8.09 40.27
N PHE A 806 36.77 -8.17 39.67
CA PHE A 806 35.68 -7.27 40.05
C PHE A 806 34.38 -8.07 40.15
N ALA A 807 33.82 -8.14 41.36
CA ALA A 807 32.51 -8.72 41.59
C ALA A 807 31.41 -7.70 41.26
N ASN A 808 30.28 -8.17 40.73
CA ASN A 808 29.00 -7.49 40.84
C ASN A 808 27.87 -8.49 40.63
N ASP A 809 26.98 -8.62 41.61
CA ASP A 809 25.84 -9.53 41.54
C ASP A 809 24.71 -8.93 40.69
N SER A 810 24.15 -9.74 39.78
CA SER A 810 22.83 -9.49 39.20
C SER A 810 22.20 -10.82 38.81
N GLU A 811 21.09 -11.19 39.45
CA GLU A 811 20.38 -12.44 39.22
C GLU A 811 19.78 -12.46 37.80
N GLU A 812 20.36 -13.25 36.89
CA GLU A 812 19.79 -13.50 35.57
C GLU A 812 18.70 -14.57 35.68
N MET A 813 17.42 -14.18 35.59
CA MET A 813 16.30 -15.10 35.73
C MET A 813 16.20 -16.07 34.56
N ASP A 814 16.09 -17.38 34.87
CA ASP A 814 15.86 -18.45 33.89
C ASP A 814 14.59 -18.21 33.05
N VAL A 815 14.78 -17.86 31.78
CA VAL A 815 13.69 -17.83 30.79
C VAL A 815 13.42 -19.26 30.32
N VAL A 816 12.51 -19.94 31.02
CA VAL A 816 12.05 -21.29 30.67
C VAL A 816 11.30 -21.26 29.34
N SER A 817 12.00 -21.59 28.25
CA SER A 817 11.41 -21.73 26.92
C SER A 817 10.86 -23.14 26.71
N GLU A 818 9.61 -23.38 27.09
CA GLU A 818 8.87 -24.58 26.66
C GLU A 818 8.47 -24.45 25.17
N GLU A 819 9.13 -25.21 24.29
CA GLU A 819 8.63 -25.53 22.95
C GLU A 819 8.49 -27.04 22.80
N GLU A 820 7.26 -27.52 22.63
CA GLU A 820 6.96 -28.94 22.44
C GLU A 820 7.47 -29.45 21.08
N ASN A 821 8.06 -30.65 21.07
CA ASN A 821 8.25 -31.42 19.84
C ASN A 821 6.96 -32.22 19.56
N ASP A 822 6.37 -32.09 18.37
CA ASP A 822 5.38 -33.07 17.87
C ASP A 822 5.77 -33.60 16.47
N PRO A 823 6.30 -34.84 16.35
CA PRO A 823 6.94 -35.32 15.13
C PRO A 823 6.07 -36.28 14.30
N LEU A 824 5.09 -35.76 13.54
CA LEU A 824 4.30 -36.56 12.59
C LEU A 824 4.29 -36.00 11.16
N GLY A 825 5.32 -36.34 10.39
CA GLY A 825 5.31 -36.22 8.94
C GLY A 825 4.55 -37.37 8.28
N LEU A 826 3.40 -37.10 7.68
CA LEU A 826 2.69 -38.01 6.79
C LEU A 826 2.63 -37.42 5.37
N GLY A 827 3.38 -38.00 4.45
CA GLY A 827 3.25 -37.70 3.03
C GLY A 827 2.07 -38.44 2.41
N MET A 828 1.46 -37.85 1.37
CA MET A 828 0.59 -38.56 0.45
C MET A 828 1.04 -38.29 -1.00
N HIS A 829 1.01 -39.35 -1.81
CA HIS A 829 1.09 -39.22 -3.26
C HIS A 829 -0.16 -38.51 -3.81
N MET A 830 -0.02 -37.91 -4.99
CA MET A 830 -1.16 -37.59 -5.86
C MET A 830 -1.18 -38.58 -7.02
N ASP A 831 -2.37 -39.10 -7.31
CA ASP A 831 -2.84 -39.42 -8.66
C ASP A 831 -3.75 -38.27 -9.14
#